data_AF-A0A026W9K7-F1
#
_entry.id   AF-A0A026W9K7-F1
#
_cell.length_a   1.000
_cell.length_b   1.000
_cell.length_c   1.000
_cell.angle_alpha   90.00
_cell.angle_beta   90.00
_cell.angle_gamma   90.00
#
_symmetry.space_group_name_H-M   'P 1'
#
loop_
_entity.id
_entity.type
_entity.pdbx_description
1 polymer ?
#
loop_
_entity_poly.entity_id
_entity_poly.type
_entity_poly.pdbx_seq_one_letter_code
_entity_poly.pdbx_strand_id
1 'polypeptide(L)'
;MREINPLREQLQAHAQTTSILIAEKAELTAALTRSQKIAKQNSEELAEVNGKLKHSQVRISELEKELIQTKSNSTDSQKNAQHIQDVYDDLEKKYCELRKEKEDLELEASELKQKLNLKNTEFINLQQEFQEKAALLSLNELKIQQLTDTPQTVESQQQAVTALEQQLCQMRDTLRLVNNEKDEASKQYQNYVRQLDAQQAKLLNELESRAKIIDDVESRENSYVQRLSDLEQQLQHEREKNEALLPLQDRNDEVNNLMKKIEQLTVQQETFNVALVEKDAEIEMLTKEIQELQDTKDDSANAAKLVQALESEKLGASRAVSQNQQLKQQLTEMENAFVTLSNAKLDLTEQLQAERNIGRRLNAKLNTVEMEVDNLREKLNEKETFLIELEKEKLQNAQIADQIQHYQAQSHHAHTLQQELQNALICIENLNKKNEELTKKLENKLQEETRSTHESVDVNGDECTIENEETSDDIVITQDLPLPENRNTSDDSGPITKLEQRFKETMEKVAELTDEKQKLEHLVLQLQGETETIGEYITLYQKQRAILGERWKEREQTFCQLVEQRNQQQEQLHKLKVLVTELLKKHPETLVNPTETCVDCQKEISTHVEPPENDEKEEIAEELPVVEDKTASEILDLLTEIKDCKDACIIEPNFHPCPWCSGRLITV
;
A
#
# COMPACT_ATOMS: atom_id res chain seq x y z
N MET A 1 13.75 78.70 113.58
CA MET A 1 12.41 78.11 113.31
C MET A 1 11.83 78.56 111.96
N ARG A 2 11.58 79.85 111.72
CA ARG A 2 10.78 80.29 110.54
C ARG A 2 11.41 80.00 109.16
N GLU A 3 12.74 79.87 109.08
CA GLU A 3 13.48 79.63 107.82
C GLU A 3 13.70 78.14 107.49
N ILE A 4 13.42 77.23 108.44
CA ILE A 4 13.75 75.79 108.30
C ILE A 4 12.70 75.05 107.45
N ASN A 5 11.44 75.48 107.49
CA ASN A 5 10.35 74.85 106.74
C ASN A 5 10.52 74.92 105.20
N PRO A 6 10.77 76.09 104.55
CA PRO A 6 10.92 76.14 103.10
C PRO A 6 12.11 75.32 102.60
N LEU A 7 13.22 75.27 103.36
CA LEU A 7 14.36 74.40 103.06
C LEU A 7 13.99 72.90 103.16
N ARG A 8 13.10 72.53 104.08
CA ARG A 8 12.59 71.15 104.22
C ARG A 8 11.64 70.77 103.09
N GLU A 9 10.77 71.68 102.68
CA GLU A 9 9.88 71.51 101.52
C GLU A 9 10.68 71.40 100.21
N GLN A 10 11.69 72.25 100.03
CA GLN A 10 12.60 72.18 98.88
C GLN A 10 13.40 70.87 98.88
N LEU A 11 13.90 70.41 100.03
CA LEU A 11 14.59 69.11 100.15
C LEU A 11 13.65 67.94 99.83
N GLN A 12 12.38 68.01 100.26
CA GLN A 12 11.37 67.00 99.93
C GLN A 12 11.05 66.98 98.44
N ALA A 13 10.90 68.15 97.80
CA ALA A 13 10.70 68.25 96.35
C ALA A 13 11.91 67.68 95.58
N HIS A 14 13.15 68.02 95.96
CA HIS A 14 14.36 67.45 95.35
C HIS A 14 14.46 65.94 95.55
N ALA A 15 14.05 65.41 96.71
CA ALA A 15 13.99 63.97 96.95
C ALA A 15 12.93 63.27 96.07
N GLN A 16 11.77 63.89 95.88
CA GLN A 16 10.73 63.40 94.97
C GLN A 16 11.21 63.42 93.51
N THR A 17 11.79 64.51 93.02
CA THR A 17 12.39 64.59 91.68
C THR A 17 13.49 63.55 91.50
N THR A 18 14.34 63.34 92.50
CA THR A 18 15.39 62.31 92.47
C THR A 18 14.79 60.90 92.42
N SER A 19 13.69 60.64 93.15
CA SER A 19 13.00 59.35 93.10
C SER A 19 12.33 59.11 91.74
N ILE A 20 11.78 60.13 91.10
CA ILE A 20 11.21 60.06 89.74
C ILE A 20 12.32 59.77 88.73
N LEU A 21 13.43 60.53 88.76
CA LEU A 21 14.58 60.30 87.88
C LEU A 21 15.23 58.92 88.08
N ILE A 22 15.18 58.34 89.29
CA ILE A 22 15.63 56.96 89.55
C ILE A 22 14.66 55.95 88.93
N ALA A 23 13.34 56.17 89.03
CA ALA A 23 12.33 55.31 88.42
C ALA A 23 12.39 55.37 86.88
N GLU A 24 12.41 56.57 86.30
CA GLU A 24 12.61 56.81 84.85
C GLU A 24 13.91 56.19 84.36
N LYS A 25 15.02 56.35 85.09
CA LYS A 25 16.29 55.70 84.74
C LYS A 25 16.19 54.17 84.78
N ALA A 26 15.49 53.60 85.76
CA ALA A 26 15.28 52.17 85.85
C ALA A 26 14.40 51.65 84.69
N GLU A 27 13.32 52.36 84.36
CA GLU A 27 12.42 52.06 83.24
C GLU A 27 13.14 52.19 81.89
N LEU A 28 13.89 53.27 81.65
CA LEU A 28 14.72 53.45 80.46
C LEU A 28 15.81 52.37 80.35
N THR A 29 16.38 51.92 81.47
CA THR A 29 17.34 50.80 81.48
C THR A 29 16.65 49.48 81.16
N ALA A 30 15.43 49.24 81.66
CA ALA A 30 14.63 48.07 81.32
C ALA A 30 14.18 48.07 79.85
N ALA A 31 13.77 49.22 79.31
CA ALA A 31 13.42 49.41 77.91
C ALA A 31 14.64 49.20 76.99
N LEU A 32 15.80 49.78 77.34
CA LEU A 32 17.05 49.62 76.60
C LEU A 32 17.52 48.15 76.59
N THR A 33 17.52 47.48 77.75
CA THR A 33 17.94 46.06 77.83
C THR A 33 16.94 45.14 77.12
N ARG A 34 15.63 45.42 77.17
CA ARG A 34 14.60 44.72 76.38
C ARG A 34 14.82 44.91 74.88
N SER A 35 15.06 46.15 74.43
CA SER A 35 15.34 46.48 73.03
C SER A 35 16.63 45.80 72.54
N GLN A 36 17.70 45.83 73.34
CA GLN A 36 18.95 45.11 73.05
C GLN A 36 18.77 43.59 72.98
N LYS A 37 17.89 43.01 73.81
CA LYS A 37 17.56 41.57 73.73
C LYS A 37 16.83 41.24 72.43
N ILE A 38 15.80 42.02 72.07
CA ILE A 38 15.05 41.86 70.82
C ILE A 38 15.99 42.01 69.61
N ALA A 39 16.84 43.04 69.59
CA ALA A 39 17.81 43.24 68.51
C ALA A 39 18.79 42.06 68.35
N LYS A 40 19.19 41.39 69.44
CA LYS A 40 20.00 40.16 69.37
C LYS A 40 19.21 38.99 68.82
N GLN A 41 17.99 38.74 69.32
CA GLN A 41 17.14 37.66 68.84
C GLN A 41 16.85 37.81 67.33
N ASN A 42 16.45 39.00 66.88
CA ASN A 42 16.26 39.30 65.47
C ASN A 42 17.56 39.10 64.64
N SER A 43 18.73 39.39 65.21
CA SER A 43 20.03 39.16 64.55
C SER A 43 20.41 37.68 64.45
N GLU A 44 20.00 36.86 65.43
CA GLU A 44 20.18 35.41 65.44
C GLU A 44 19.24 34.75 64.42
N GLU A 45 17.96 35.16 64.39
CA GLU A 45 16.95 34.74 63.40
C GLU A 45 17.37 35.11 61.97
N LEU A 46 17.86 36.34 61.74
CA LEU A 46 18.38 36.77 60.44
C LEU A 46 19.60 35.94 60.00
N ALA A 47 20.47 35.53 60.93
CA ALA A 47 21.59 34.66 60.62
C ALA A 47 21.14 33.24 60.22
N GLU A 48 20.14 32.69 60.90
CA GLU A 48 19.55 31.38 60.57
C GLU A 48 18.85 31.41 59.20
N VAL A 49 18.05 32.44 58.93
CA VAL A 49 17.36 32.63 57.63
C VAL A 49 18.36 32.81 56.49
N ASN A 50 19.45 33.57 56.69
CA ASN A 50 20.54 33.71 55.71
C ASN A 50 21.27 32.36 55.49
N GLY A 51 21.44 31.54 56.53
CA GLY A 51 21.95 30.18 56.41
C GLY A 51 21.06 29.28 55.55
N LYS A 52 19.75 29.28 55.81
CA LYS A 52 18.73 28.55 55.02
C LYS A 52 18.70 29.01 53.56
N LEU A 53 18.75 30.32 53.31
CA LEU A 53 18.80 30.91 51.98
C LEU A 53 20.03 30.43 51.19
N LYS A 54 21.22 30.46 51.81
CA LYS A 54 22.46 29.98 51.18
C LYS A 54 22.42 28.48 50.87
N HIS A 55 21.87 27.67 51.77
CA HIS A 55 21.69 26.24 51.51
C HIS A 55 20.73 25.99 50.35
N SER A 56 19.61 26.73 50.28
CA SER A 56 18.67 26.69 49.16
C SER A 56 19.33 27.11 47.83
N GLN A 57 20.14 28.18 47.82
CA GLN A 57 20.90 28.62 46.64
C GLN A 57 21.89 27.54 46.14
N VAL A 58 22.60 26.86 47.05
CA VAL A 58 23.47 25.73 46.69
C VAL A 58 22.66 24.59 46.09
N ARG A 59 21.53 24.19 46.71
CA ARG A 59 20.69 23.10 46.19
C ARG A 59 20.04 23.44 44.84
N ILE A 60 19.70 24.71 44.59
CA ILE A 60 19.26 25.18 43.27
C ILE A 60 20.39 24.98 42.25
N SER A 61 21.62 25.39 42.56
CA SER A 61 22.78 25.22 41.66
C SER A 61 23.21 23.75 41.46
N GLU A 62 22.82 22.84 42.37
CA GLU A 62 22.94 21.39 42.16
C GLU A 62 21.86 20.90 41.17
N LEU A 63 20.60 21.25 41.42
CA LEU A 63 19.45 20.90 40.57
C LEU A 63 19.59 21.44 39.14
N GLU A 64 20.15 22.64 38.95
CA GLU A 64 20.48 23.20 37.63
C GLU A 64 21.49 22.33 36.87
N LYS A 65 22.50 21.79 37.55
CA LYS A 65 23.51 20.89 36.95
C LYS A 65 22.93 19.51 36.67
N GLU A 66 22.14 18.96 37.60
CA GLU A 66 21.38 17.71 37.42
C GLU A 66 20.45 17.82 36.19
N LEU A 67 19.76 18.95 36.01
CA LEU A 67 18.88 19.24 34.87
C LEU A 67 19.67 19.36 33.55
N ILE A 68 20.80 20.10 33.53
CA ILE A 68 21.67 20.22 32.35
C ILE A 68 22.22 18.85 31.93
N GLN A 69 22.69 18.03 32.89
CA GLN A 69 23.19 16.68 32.61
C GLN A 69 22.08 15.73 32.12
N THR A 70 20.88 15.83 32.70
CA THR A 70 19.71 15.05 32.24
C THR A 70 19.33 15.45 30.81
N LYS A 71 19.40 16.75 30.49
CA LYS A 71 19.14 17.28 29.15
C LYS A 71 20.17 16.80 28.12
N SER A 72 21.47 16.80 28.43
CA SER A 72 22.49 16.25 27.52
C SER A 72 22.28 14.74 27.30
N ASN A 73 22.08 13.97 28.38
CA ASN A 73 21.82 12.53 28.30
C ASN A 73 20.57 12.21 27.48
N SER A 74 19.52 13.03 27.58
CA SER A 74 18.31 12.94 26.75
C SER A 74 18.62 13.20 25.27
N THR A 75 19.38 14.25 24.94
CA THR A 75 19.75 14.54 23.54
C THR A 75 20.67 13.47 22.92
N ASP A 76 21.54 12.85 23.71
CA ASP A 76 22.41 11.76 23.23
C ASP A 76 21.63 10.45 23.06
N SER A 77 20.67 10.17 23.96
CA SER A 77 19.73 9.05 23.78
C SER A 77 18.84 9.24 22.54
N GLN A 78 18.44 10.48 22.24
CA GLN A 78 17.69 10.81 21.02
C GLN A 78 18.51 10.56 19.76
N LYS A 79 19.79 10.98 19.71
CA LYS A 79 20.71 10.68 18.59
C LYS A 79 20.90 9.18 18.41
N ASN A 80 21.07 8.44 19.50
CA ASN A 80 21.22 6.99 19.45
C ASN A 80 19.95 6.30 18.92
N ALA A 81 18.76 6.77 19.32
CA ALA A 81 17.50 6.27 18.78
C ALA A 81 17.35 6.56 17.27
N GLN A 82 17.76 7.75 16.82
CA GLN A 82 17.80 8.10 15.39
C GLN A 82 18.76 7.19 14.61
N HIS A 83 20.00 7.02 15.07
CA HIS A 83 20.97 6.10 14.44
C HIS A 83 20.48 4.64 14.42
N ILE A 84 19.73 4.19 15.43
CA ILE A 84 19.12 2.84 15.42
C ILE A 84 18.01 2.75 14.38
N GLN A 85 17.19 3.80 14.20
CA GLN A 85 16.19 3.86 13.13
C GLN A 85 16.85 3.89 11.75
N ASP A 86 17.87 4.73 11.55
CA ASP A 86 18.60 4.82 10.28
C ASP A 86 19.16 3.44 9.86
N VAL A 87 19.76 2.70 10.81
CA VAL A 87 20.27 1.33 10.58
C VAL A 87 19.15 0.30 10.36
N TYR A 88 17.96 0.50 10.94
CA TYR A 88 16.80 -0.36 10.71
C TYR A 88 16.24 -0.16 9.29
N ASP A 89 16.03 1.08 8.87
CA ASP A 89 15.54 1.42 7.52
C ASP A 89 16.52 0.93 6.45
N ASP A 90 17.83 1.06 6.70
CA ASP A 90 18.91 0.60 5.84
C ASP A 90 19.04 -0.95 5.79
N LEU A 91 18.47 -1.66 6.77
CA LEU A 91 18.37 -3.13 6.81
C LEU A 91 17.06 -3.62 6.18
N GLU A 92 15.94 -2.93 6.39
CA GLU A 92 14.66 -3.20 5.73
C GLU A 92 14.79 -3.04 4.21
N LYS A 93 15.51 -2.00 3.74
CA LYS A 93 15.83 -1.80 2.32
C LYS A 93 16.59 -2.99 1.73
N LYS A 94 17.68 -3.42 2.36
CA LYS A 94 18.48 -4.59 1.92
C LYS A 94 17.69 -5.88 1.95
N TYR A 95 16.78 -6.05 2.92
CA TYR A 95 15.89 -7.19 2.98
C TYR A 95 14.82 -7.16 1.87
N CYS A 96 14.33 -5.99 1.45
CA CYS A 96 13.48 -5.85 0.27
C CYS A 96 14.23 -6.13 -1.04
N GLU A 97 15.48 -5.68 -1.16
CA GLU A 97 16.36 -5.96 -2.31
C GLU A 97 16.62 -7.47 -2.45
N LEU A 98 17.07 -8.14 -1.38
CA LEU A 98 17.26 -9.59 -1.35
C LEU A 98 15.96 -10.39 -1.57
N ARG A 99 14.79 -9.81 -1.25
CA ARG A 99 13.50 -10.43 -1.57
C ARG A 99 13.21 -10.37 -3.07
N LYS A 100 13.40 -9.21 -3.72
CA LYS A 100 13.27 -9.09 -5.19
C LYS A 100 14.18 -10.09 -5.90
N GLU A 101 15.47 -10.12 -5.53
CA GLU A 101 16.44 -11.08 -6.09
C GLU A 101 16.03 -12.55 -5.91
N LYS A 102 15.43 -12.91 -4.76
CA LYS A 102 14.89 -14.26 -4.54
C LYS A 102 13.69 -14.56 -5.45
N GLU A 103 12.77 -13.61 -5.59
CA GLU A 103 11.57 -13.77 -6.42
C GLU A 103 11.94 -13.91 -7.92
N ASP A 104 12.93 -13.14 -8.39
CA ASP A 104 13.50 -13.26 -9.75
C ASP A 104 14.18 -14.63 -9.98
N LEU A 105 14.97 -15.11 -9.02
CA LEU A 105 15.64 -16.43 -9.09
C LEU A 105 14.65 -17.61 -9.02
N GLU A 106 13.57 -17.49 -8.26
CA GLU A 106 12.50 -18.49 -8.24
C GLU A 106 11.74 -18.53 -9.58
N LEU A 107 11.58 -17.38 -10.25
CA LEU A 107 11.02 -17.29 -11.60
C LEU A 107 11.95 -17.94 -12.64
N GLU A 108 13.25 -17.61 -12.64
CA GLU A 108 14.23 -18.25 -13.54
C GLU A 108 14.28 -19.77 -13.34
N ALA A 109 14.30 -20.24 -12.09
CA ALA A 109 14.25 -21.67 -11.77
C ALA A 109 12.96 -22.34 -12.28
N SER A 110 11.82 -21.64 -12.26
CA SER A 110 10.56 -22.14 -12.83
C SER A 110 10.61 -22.25 -14.34
N GLU A 111 11.20 -21.27 -15.04
CA GLU A 111 11.40 -21.32 -16.50
C GLU A 111 12.34 -22.45 -16.91
N LEU A 112 13.47 -22.61 -16.20
CA LEU A 112 14.43 -23.67 -16.47
C LEU A 112 13.81 -25.06 -16.25
N LYS A 113 12.96 -25.22 -15.22
CA LYS A 113 12.19 -26.43 -14.98
C LYS A 113 11.16 -26.68 -16.10
N GLN A 114 10.49 -25.65 -16.61
CA GLN A 114 9.57 -25.79 -17.75
C GLN A 114 10.31 -26.16 -19.04
N LYS A 115 11.44 -25.51 -19.33
CA LYS A 115 12.32 -25.82 -20.49
C LYS A 115 12.84 -27.26 -20.42
N LEU A 116 13.24 -27.74 -19.23
CA LEU A 116 13.64 -29.12 -19.00
C LEU A 116 12.48 -30.11 -19.22
N ASN A 117 11.28 -29.81 -18.70
CA ASN A 117 10.10 -30.65 -18.90
C ASN A 117 9.74 -30.76 -20.40
N LEU A 118 9.78 -29.66 -21.15
CA LEU A 118 9.55 -29.65 -22.60
C LEU A 118 10.58 -30.52 -23.33
N LYS A 119 11.88 -30.37 -23.01
CA LYS A 119 12.94 -31.21 -23.60
C LYS A 119 12.81 -32.68 -23.22
N ASN A 120 12.32 -33.00 -22.03
CA ASN A 120 11.99 -34.36 -21.63
C ASN A 120 10.82 -34.94 -22.45
N THR A 121 9.76 -34.15 -22.73
CA THR A 121 8.68 -34.59 -23.62
C THR A 121 9.13 -34.75 -25.07
N GLU A 122 9.98 -33.86 -25.60
CA GLU A 122 10.59 -34.03 -26.93
C GLU A 122 11.43 -35.31 -27.01
N PHE A 123 12.22 -35.61 -25.97
CA PHE A 123 13.03 -36.82 -25.88
C PHE A 123 12.17 -38.10 -25.83
N ILE A 124 11.10 -38.12 -25.03
CA ILE A 124 10.14 -39.24 -24.97
C ILE A 124 9.49 -39.47 -26.34
N ASN A 125 9.09 -38.41 -27.05
CA ASN A 125 8.51 -38.51 -28.38
C ASN A 125 9.53 -39.09 -29.39
N LEU A 126 10.77 -38.59 -29.41
CA LEU A 126 11.85 -39.14 -30.25
C LEU A 126 12.16 -40.60 -29.92
N GLN A 127 12.08 -41.00 -28.64
CA GLN A 127 12.27 -42.38 -28.20
C GLN A 127 11.13 -43.29 -28.69
N GLN A 128 9.89 -42.81 -28.70
CA GLN A 128 8.74 -43.52 -29.28
C GLN A 128 8.87 -43.65 -30.80
N GLU A 129 9.16 -42.56 -31.52
CA GLU A 129 9.41 -42.60 -32.97
C GLU A 129 10.53 -43.57 -33.34
N PHE A 130 11.63 -43.59 -32.58
CA PHE A 130 12.72 -44.54 -32.78
C PHE A 130 12.28 -46.00 -32.58
N GLN A 131 11.48 -46.29 -31.54
CA GLN A 131 10.92 -47.63 -31.31
C GLN A 131 9.97 -48.05 -32.43
N GLU A 132 9.13 -47.14 -32.94
CA GLU A 132 8.29 -47.40 -34.12
C GLU A 132 9.12 -47.69 -35.37
N LYS A 133 10.19 -46.91 -35.65
CA LYS A 133 11.07 -47.17 -36.81
C LYS A 133 11.82 -48.49 -36.66
N ALA A 134 12.24 -48.86 -35.46
CA ALA A 134 12.89 -50.15 -35.20
C ALA A 134 11.92 -51.34 -35.43
N ALA A 135 10.66 -51.22 -34.98
CA ALA A 135 9.63 -52.22 -35.24
C ALA A 135 9.22 -52.30 -36.73
N LEU A 136 9.20 -51.16 -37.43
CA LEU A 136 8.99 -51.11 -38.88
C LEU A 136 10.17 -51.73 -39.66
N LEU A 137 11.41 -51.58 -39.18
CA LEU A 137 12.58 -52.24 -39.77
C LEU A 137 12.49 -53.76 -39.61
N SER A 138 12.31 -54.27 -38.38
CA SER A 138 12.24 -55.72 -38.16
C SER A 138 11.06 -56.37 -38.90
N LEU A 139 9.91 -55.69 -39.01
CA LEU A 139 8.78 -56.15 -39.83
C LEU A 139 9.12 -56.22 -41.34
N ASN A 140 9.95 -55.31 -41.85
CA ASN A 140 10.40 -55.35 -43.25
C ASN A 140 11.49 -56.39 -43.48
N GLU A 141 12.43 -56.58 -42.55
CA GLU A 141 13.41 -57.66 -42.58
C GLU A 141 12.72 -59.03 -42.62
N LEU A 142 11.72 -59.23 -41.76
CA LEU A 142 10.92 -60.46 -41.69
C LEU A 142 10.09 -60.67 -42.98
N LYS A 143 9.55 -59.60 -43.59
CA LYS A 143 8.94 -59.66 -44.93
C LYS A 143 9.94 -60.05 -46.02
N ILE A 144 11.16 -59.52 -45.99
CA ILE A 144 12.21 -59.83 -46.95
C ILE A 144 12.62 -61.32 -46.83
N GLN A 145 12.74 -61.85 -45.61
CA GLN A 145 12.90 -63.29 -45.38
C GLN A 145 11.75 -64.11 -45.97
N GLN A 146 10.49 -63.76 -45.66
CA GLN A 146 9.31 -64.47 -46.20
C GLN A 146 9.26 -64.47 -47.74
N LEU A 147 9.67 -63.37 -48.37
CA LEU A 147 9.78 -63.23 -49.83
C LEU A 147 10.98 -63.97 -50.44
N THR A 148 11.98 -64.34 -49.62
CA THR A 148 13.17 -65.10 -50.07
C THR A 148 12.91 -66.61 -50.05
N ASP A 149 12.13 -67.10 -49.08
CA ASP A 149 12.03 -68.54 -48.78
C ASP A 149 10.81 -69.29 -49.38
N THR A 150 9.93 -68.63 -50.16
CA THR A 150 8.64 -69.26 -50.60
C THR A 150 8.38 -69.29 -52.12
N PRO A 151 8.42 -70.47 -52.78
CA PRO A 151 7.97 -70.63 -54.16
C PRO A 151 6.46 -70.89 -54.28
N GLN A 152 5.74 -69.91 -54.83
CA GLN A 152 4.41 -70.00 -55.48
C GLN A 152 3.20 -70.57 -54.70
N THR A 153 2.11 -69.80 -54.64
CA THR A 153 0.74 -70.31 -54.95
C THR A 153 -0.23 -69.16 -55.22
N VAL A 154 -0.98 -69.24 -56.32
CA VAL A 154 -1.84 -68.13 -56.78
C VAL A 154 -3.10 -67.93 -55.91
N GLU A 155 -3.64 -68.99 -55.29
CA GLU A 155 -4.77 -68.85 -54.36
C GLU A 155 -4.44 -68.03 -53.11
N SER A 156 -3.20 -68.13 -52.60
CA SER A 156 -2.71 -67.29 -51.50
C SER A 156 -2.71 -65.81 -51.90
N GLN A 157 -2.28 -65.50 -53.13
CA GLN A 157 -2.34 -64.14 -53.67
C GLN A 157 -3.78 -63.64 -53.82
N GLN A 158 -4.73 -64.49 -54.22
CA GLN A 158 -6.14 -64.12 -54.33
C GLN A 158 -6.76 -63.77 -52.97
N GLN A 159 -6.44 -64.53 -51.92
CA GLN A 159 -6.87 -64.24 -50.54
C GLN A 159 -6.18 -62.99 -49.98
N ALA A 160 -4.88 -62.82 -50.25
CA ALA A 160 -4.13 -61.63 -49.85
C ALA A 160 -4.65 -60.35 -50.52
N VAL A 161 -5.01 -60.39 -51.81
CA VAL A 161 -5.67 -59.27 -52.51
C VAL A 161 -7.01 -58.95 -51.86
N THR A 162 -7.84 -59.96 -51.57
CA THR A 162 -9.14 -59.74 -50.91
C THR A 162 -8.98 -59.12 -49.51
N ALA A 163 -7.97 -59.54 -48.75
CA ALA A 163 -7.64 -58.96 -47.44
C ALA A 163 -7.11 -57.53 -47.55
N LEU A 164 -6.28 -57.23 -48.55
CA LEU A 164 -5.79 -55.88 -48.85
C LEU A 164 -6.92 -54.96 -49.32
N GLU A 165 -7.88 -55.44 -50.11
CA GLU A 165 -9.09 -54.68 -50.48
C GLU A 165 -9.95 -54.34 -49.25
N GLN A 166 -10.11 -55.28 -48.31
CA GLN A 166 -10.80 -55.02 -47.04
C GLN A 166 -10.04 -54.01 -46.17
N GLN A 167 -8.71 -54.10 -46.06
CA GLN A 167 -7.88 -53.12 -45.36
C GLN A 167 -7.94 -51.73 -46.04
N LEU A 168 -7.95 -51.67 -47.37
CA LEU A 168 -8.10 -50.41 -48.11
C LEU A 168 -9.48 -49.78 -47.90
N CYS A 169 -10.55 -50.57 -47.79
CA CYS A 169 -11.87 -50.08 -47.42
C CYS A 169 -11.89 -49.55 -45.97
N GLN A 170 -11.35 -50.30 -45.02
CA GLN A 170 -11.25 -49.87 -43.61
C GLN A 170 -10.44 -48.57 -43.46
N MET A 171 -9.29 -48.47 -44.14
CA MET A 171 -8.48 -47.24 -44.18
C MET A 171 -9.20 -46.07 -44.86
N ARG A 172 -10.07 -46.34 -45.83
CA ARG A 172 -10.89 -45.30 -46.48
C ARG A 172 -11.97 -44.77 -45.56
N ASP A 173 -12.58 -45.62 -44.74
CA ASP A 173 -13.59 -45.22 -43.75
C ASP A 173 -12.97 -44.57 -42.52
N THR A 174 -11.79 -44.98 -42.05
CA THR A 174 -11.07 -44.24 -40.99
C THR A 174 -10.59 -42.87 -41.46
N LEU A 175 -10.06 -42.75 -42.69
CA LEU A 175 -9.75 -41.44 -43.30
C LEU A 175 -11.00 -40.55 -43.43
N ARG A 176 -12.18 -41.14 -43.66
CA ARG A 176 -13.45 -40.42 -43.72
C ARG A 176 -13.90 -39.92 -42.34
N LEU A 177 -13.75 -40.73 -41.30
CA LEU A 177 -14.00 -40.34 -39.90
C LEU A 177 -13.05 -39.21 -39.47
N VAL A 178 -11.74 -39.39 -39.65
CA VAL A 178 -10.73 -38.38 -39.32
C VAL A 178 -10.95 -37.07 -40.10
N ASN A 179 -11.37 -37.12 -41.37
CA ASN A 179 -11.71 -35.90 -42.09
C ASN A 179 -12.99 -35.23 -41.53
N ASN A 180 -14.02 -35.98 -41.15
CA ASN A 180 -15.22 -35.43 -40.51
C ASN A 180 -14.87 -34.75 -39.17
N GLU A 181 -14.05 -35.41 -38.34
CA GLU A 181 -13.54 -34.88 -37.07
C GLU A 181 -12.72 -33.60 -37.27
N LYS A 182 -11.82 -33.59 -38.26
CA LYS A 182 -11.03 -32.41 -38.66
C LYS A 182 -11.94 -31.27 -39.16
N ASP A 183 -12.98 -31.57 -39.93
CA ASP A 183 -13.95 -30.58 -40.41
C ASP A 183 -14.90 -30.09 -39.29
N GLU A 184 -15.11 -30.87 -38.24
CA GLU A 184 -15.86 -30.48 -37.04
C GLU A 184 -15.02 -29.63 -36.08
N ALA A 185 -13.78 -30.04 -35.79
CA ALA A 185 -12.80 -29.23 -35.07
C ALA A 185 -12.57 -27.88 -35.78
N SER A 186 -12.49 -27.86 -37.12
CA SER A 186 -12.37 -26.62 -37.90
C SER A 186 -13.58 -25.69 -37.70
N LYS A 187 -14.80 -26.21 -37.57
CA LYS A 187 -15.99 -25.41 -37.24
C LYS A 187 -15.94 -24.91 -35.80
N GLN A 188 -15.48 -25.73 -34.86
CA GLN A 188 -15.32 -25.32 -33.46
C GLN A 188 -14.30 -24.18 -33.33
N TYR A 189 -13.12 -24.28 -33.96
CA TYR A 189 -12.15 -23.19 -34.04
C TYR A 189 -12.71 -21.95 -34.73
N GLN A 190 -13.40 -22.08 -35.88
CA GLN A 190 -14.01 -20.93 -36.55
C GLN A 190 -15.08 -20.23 -35.67
N ASN A 191 -15.85 -20.99 -34.90
CA ASN A 191 -16.84 -20.43 -33.97
C ASN A 191 -16.17 -19.78 -32.75
N TYR A 192 -15.07 -20.34 -32.24
CA TYR A 192 -14.30 -19.75 -31.14
C TYR A 192 -13.64 -18.43 -31.56
N VAL A 193 -13.01 -18.39 -32.75
CA VAL A 193 -12.47 -17.14 -33.33
C VAL A 193 -13.57 -16.09 -33.47
N ARG A 194 -14.73 -16.42 -34.05
CA ARG A 194 -15.88 -15.50 -34.12
C ARG A 194 -16.38 -15.00 -32.76
N GLN A 195 -16.26 -15.80 -31.70
CA GLN A 195 -16.61 -15.38 -30.34
C GLN A 195 -15.56 -14.41 -29.77
N LEU A 196 -14.27 -14.64 -30.01
CA LEU A 196 -13.20 -13.70 -29.66
C LEU A 196 -13.33 -12.38 -30.45
N ASP A 197 -13.55 -12.43 -31.76
CA ASP A 197 -13.80 -11.26 -32.61
C ASP A 197 -14.97 -10.42 -32.05
N ALA A 198 -16.05 -11.08 -31.65
CA ALA A 198 -17.24 -10.43 -31.08
C ALA A 198 -17.02 -9.89 -29.65
N GLN A 199 -16.08 -10.45 -28.88
CA GLN A 199 -15.66 -9.90 -27.58
C GLN A 199 -14.73 -8.70 -27.78
N GLN A 200 -13.75 -8.79 -28.69
CA GLN A 200 -12.85 -7.70 -29.05
C GLN A 200 -13.64 -6.49 -29.60
N ALA A 201 -14.63 -6.70 -30.46
CA ALA A 201 -15.50 -5.64 -30.96
C ALA A 201 -16.32 -4.96 -29.84
N LYS A 202 -16.77 -5.70 -28.82
CA LYS A 202 -17.43 -5.11 -27.64
C LYS A 202 -16.47 -4.25 -26.82
N LEU A 203 -15.28 -4.77 -26.52
CA LEU A 203 -14.26 -4.04 -25.77
C LEU A 203 -13.82 -2.76 -26.51
N LEU A 204 -13.69 -2.79 -27.83
CA LEU A 204 -13.42 -1.60 -28.64
C LEU A 204 -14.56 -0.56 -28.55
N ASN A 205 -15.82 -0.98 -28.64
CA ASN A 205 -16.97 -0.07 -28.46
C ASN A 205 -17.03 0.50 -27.04
N GLU A 206 -16.71 -0.30 -26.01
CA GLU A 206 -16.63 0.18 -24.63
C GLU A 206 -15.49 1.19 -24.43
N LEU A 207 -14.33 0.98 -25.04
CA LEU A 207 -13.22 1.94 -25.04
C LEU A 207 -13.59 3.23 -25.79
N GLU A 208 -14.24 3.15 -26.95
CA GLU A 208 -14.70 4.33 -27.71
C GLU A 208 -15.75 5.14 -26.94
N SER A 209 -16.67 4.47 -26.25
CA SER A 209 -17.65 5.16 -25.38
C SER A 209 -17.01 5.79 -24.14
N ARG A 210 -16.00 5.15 -23.53
CA ARG A 210 -15.20 5.75 -22.44
C ARG A 210 -14.39 6.95 -22.91
N ALA A 211 -13.78 6.89 -24.09
CA ALA A 211 -13.05 8.01 -24.68
C ALA A 211 -13.96 9.24 -24.86
N LYS A 212 -15.16 9.06 -25.44
CA LYS A 212 -16.13 10.16 -25.57
C LYS A 212 -16.58 10.75 -24.24
N ILE A 213 -16.74 9.92 -23.20
CA ILE A 213 -17.06 10.41 -21.84
C ILE A 213 -15.88 11.21 -21.25
N ILE A 214 -14.63 10.86 -21.58
CA ILE A 214 -13.45 11.65 -21.20
C ILE A 214 -13.44 12.98 -21.96
N ASP A 215 -13.63 12.98 -23.28
CA ASP A 215 -13.72 14.20 -24.11
C ASP A 215 -14.84 15.16 -23.62
N ASP A 216 -16.01 14.62 -23.26
CA ASP A 216 -17.15 15.36 -22.69
C ASP A 216 -16.83 15.94 -21.30
N VAL A 217 -16.04 15.24 -20.48
CA VAL A 217 -15.60 15.73 -19.16
C VAL A 217 -14.49 16.77 -19.29
N GLU A 218 -13.48 16.53 -20.13
CA GLU A 218 -12.40 17.48 -20.38
C GLU A 218 -12.93 18.79 -21.00
N SER A 219 -13.83 18.72 -21.98
CA SER A 219 -14.44 19.93 -22.57
C SER A 219 -15.26 20.73 -21.54
N ARG A 220 -15.96 20.04 -20.62
CA ARG A 220 -16.66 20.67 -19.49
C ARG A 220 -15.70 21.28 -18.48
N GLU A 221 -14.61 20.60 -18.11
CA GLU A 221 -13.61 21.11 -17.17
C GLU A 221 -12.88 22.32 -17.74
N ASN A 222 -12.49 22.31 -19.02
CA ASN A 222 -11.97 23.47 -19.73
C ASN A 222 -12.95 24.66 -19.69
N SER A 223 -14.26 24.41 -19.81
CA SER A 223 -15.29 25.48 -19.69
C SER A 223 -15.37 26.08 -18.28
N TYR A 224 -15.12 25.27 -17.23
CA TYR A 224 -15.06 25.76 -15.85
C TYR A 224 -13.75 26.51 -15.57
N VAL A 225 -12.60 26.03 -16.09
CA VAL A 225 -11.31 26.72 -15.98
C VAL A 225 -11.36 28.09 -16.66
N GLN A 226 -11.93 28.19 -17.85
CA GLN A 226 -12.14 29.49 -18.51
C GLN A 226 -13.00 30.42 -17.66
N ARG A 227 -14.14 29.93 -17.15
CA ARG A 227 -15.04 30.74 -16.29
C ARG A 227 -14.37 31.18 -14.98
N LEU A 228 -13.48 30.38 -14.40
CA LEU A 228 -12.70 30.76 -13.23
C LEU A 228 -11.69 31.86 -13.58
N SER A 229 -10.97 31.73 -14.70
CA SER A 229 -10.06 32.77 -15.20
C SER A 229 -10.77 34.11 -15.46
N ASP A 230 -11.96 34.07 -16.07
CA ASP A 230 -12.80 35.26 -16.29
C ASP A 230 -13.20 35.95 -14.96
N LEU A 231 -13.44 35.18 -13.90
CA LEU A 231 -13.79 35.67 -12.56
C LEU A 231 -12.56 36.19 -11.79
N GLU A 232 -11.41 35.53 -11.92
CA GLU A 232 -10.13 35.99 -11.37
C GLU A 232 -9.73 37.34 -11.98
N GLN A 233 -9.89 37.50 -13.30
CA GLN A 233 -9.62 38.77 -13.99
C GLN A 233 -10.55 39.89 -13.52
N GLN A 234 -11.85 39.60 -13.29
CA GLN A 234 -12.80 40.57 -12.73
C GLN A 234 -12.42 40.97 -11.29
N LEU A 235 -12.05 40.00 -10.45
CA LEU A 235 -11.66 40.24 -9.07
C LEU A 235 -10.36 41.04 -8.97
N GLN A 236 -9.40 40.78 -9.87
CA GLN A 236 -8.17 41.55 -9.99
C GLN A 236 -8.43 42.98 -10.48
N HIS A 237 -9.32 43.18 -11.45
CA HIS A 237 -9.70 44.53 -11.90
C HIS A 237 -10.38 45.35 -10.80
N GLU A 238 -11.29 44.76 -10.01
CA GLU A 238 -11.88 45.44 -8.87
C GLU A 238 -10.89 45.69 -7.73
N ARG A 239 -9.83 44.86 -7.56
CA ARG A 239 -8.71 45.18 -6.65
C ARG A 239 -7.94 46.42 -7.10
N GLU A 240 -7.48 46.44 -8.35
CA GLU A 240 -6.72 47.56 -8.94
C GLU A 240 -7.53 48.87 -8.89
N LYS A 241 -8.85 48.79 -9.11
CA LYS A 241 -9.79 49.90 -9.01
C LYS A 241 -10.01 50.38 -7.57
N ASN A 242 -10.01 49.50 -6.57
CA ASN A 242 -10.03 49.90 -5.15
C ASN A 242 -8.69 50.52 -4.71
N GLU A 243 -7.56 49.99 -5.20
CA GLU A 243 -6.22 50.52 -4.94
C GLU A 243 -6.03 51.93 -5.57
N ALA A 244 -6.61 52.17 -6.75
CA ALA A 244 -6.63 53.46 -7.42
C ALA A 244 -7.55 54.53 -6.77
N LEU A 245 -8.39 54.18 -5.79
CA LEU A 245 -9.41 55.07 -5.21
C LEU A 245 -8.96 55.86 -3.97
N LEU A 246 -7.66 55.92 -3.67
CA LEU A 246 -7.16 56.37 -2.36
C LEU A 246 -6.07 57.45 -2.38
N PRO A 247 -6.42 58.73 -2.11
CA PRO A 247 -5.54 59.68 -1.45
C PRO A 247 -5.56 59.43 0.07
N LEU A 248 -4.91 58.35 0.54
CA LEU A 248 -4.86 58.02 1.98
C LEU A 248 -4.16 59.10 2.84
N GLN A 249 -3.34 59.95 2.23
CA GLN A 249 -2.42 60.84 2.93
C GLN A 249 -3.15 62.01 3.62
N ASP A 250 -4.08 62.69 2.94
CA ASP A 250 -4.83 63.83 3.50
C ASP A 250 -5.64 63.43 4.75
N ARG A 251 -6.25 62.24 4.74
CA ARG A 251 -7.02 61.75 5.90
C ARG A 251 -6.17 61.32 7.08
N ASN A 252 -4.94 60.84 6.83
CA ASN A 252 -4.00 60.58 7.90
C ASN A 252 -3.63 61.89 8.62
N ASP A 253 -3.45 62.98 7.88
CA ASP A 253 -3.13 64.28 8.45
C ASP A 253 -4.33 64.96 9.13
N GLU A 254 -5.57 64.78 8.63
CA GLU A 254 -6.78 65.15 9.40
C GLU A 254 -6.87 64.40 10.74
N VAL A 255 -6.67 63.07 10.74
CA VAL A 255 -6.69 62.25 11.96
C VAL A 255 -5.60 62.66 12.94
N ASN A 256 -4.37 62.91 12.47
CA ASN A 256 -3.27 63.38 13.31
C ASN A 256 -3.54 64.77 13.93
N ASN A 257 -4.19 65.66 13.19
CA ASN A 257 -4.58 66.98 13.70
C ASN A 257 -5.75 66.89 14.71
N LEU A 258 -6.71 65.98 14.50
CA LEU A 258 -7.78 65.69 15.45
C LEU A 258 -7.24 65.06 16.74
N MET A 259 -6.31 64.10 16.65
CA MET A 259 -5.62 63.51 17.81
C MET A 259 -4.92 64.57 18.66
N LYS A 260 -4.10 65.44 18.06
CA LYS A 260 -3.44 66.54 18.78
C LYS A 260 -4.44 67.51 19.44
N LYS A 261 -5.61 67.71 18.83
CA LYS A 261 -6.65 68.58 19.40
C LYS A 261 -7.41 67.92 20.54
N ILE A 262 -7.62 66.61 20.50
CA ILE A 262 -8.11 65.82 21.63
C ILE A 262 -7.10 65.88 22.78
N GLU A 263 -5.81 65.63 22.50
CA GLU A 263 -4.73 65.67 23.50
C GLU A 263 -4.61 67.04 24.18
N GLN A 264 -4.71 68.15 23.42
CA GLN A 264 -4.78 69.50 23.98
C GLN A 264 -6.03 69.74 24.85
N LEU A 265 -7.18 69.18 24.48
CA LEU A 265 -8.41 69.29 25.27
C LEU A 265 -8.34 68.44 26.56
N THR A 266 -7.71 67.26 26.51
CA THR A 266 -7.44 66.44 27.70
C THR A 266 -6.56 67.19 28.70
N VAL A 267 -5.45 67.77 28.25
CA VAL A 267 -4.56 68.57 29.13
C VAL A 267 -5.29 69.80 29.69
N GLN A 268 -6.16 70.46 28.90
CA GLN A 268 -7.00 71.54 29.42
C GLN A 268 -7.98 71.03 30.49
N GLN A 269 -8.65 69.89 30.26
CA GLN A 269 -9.55 69.27 31.23
C GLN A 269 -8.81 68.86 32.51
N GLU A 270 -7.58 68.34 32.41
CA GLU A 270 -6.72 68.05 33.57
C GLU A 270 -6.37 69.32 34.35
N THR A 271 -5.99 70.42 33.69
CA THR A 271 -5.73 71.69 34.39
C THR A 271 -6.98 72.30 35.03
N PHE A 272 -8.15 72.17 34.39
CA PHE A 272 -9.42 72.57 35.01
C PHE A 272 -9.79 71.67 36.18
N ASN A 273 -9.53 70.35 36.11
CA ASN A 273 -9.77 69.43 37.23
C ASN A 273 -8.85 69.74 38.42
N VAL A 274 -7.57 70.08 38.20
CA VAL A 274 -6.66 70.53 39.27
C VAL A 274 -7.17 71.83 39.89
N ALA A 275 -7.53 72.82 39.07
CA ALA A 275 -8.10 74.08 39.57
C ALA A 275 -9.44 73.90 40.28
N LEU A 276 -10.26 72.93 39.88
CA LEU A 276 -11.48 72.54 40.59
C LEU A 276 -11.15 71.91 41.94
N VAL A 277 -10.19 70.98 42.03
CA VAL A 277 -9.76 70.39 43.32
C VAL A 277 -9.17 71.44 44.27
N GLU A 278 -8.42 72.42 43.75
CA GLU A 278 -7.96 73.57 44.56
C GLU A 278 -9.14 74.43 45.06
N LYS A 279 -10.17 74.63 44.24
CA LYS A 279 -11.38 75.39 44.63
C LYS A 279 -12.29 74.60 45.54
N ASP A 280 -12.41 73.29 45.38
CA ASP A 280 -13.17 72.39 46.25
C ASP A 280 -12.49 72.31 47.62
N ALA A 281 -11.16 72.33 47.71
CA ALA A 281 -10.42 72.43 48.97
C ALA A 281 -10.61 73.80 49.65
N GLU A 282 -10.62 74.91 48.88
CA GLU A 282 -10.92 76.24 49.40
C GLU A 282 -12.39 76.34 49.88
N ILE A 283 -13.32 75.71 49.15
CA ILE A 283 -14.72 75.53 49.55
C ILE A 283 -14.83 74.64 50.79
N GLU A 284 -14.07 73.54 50.92
CA GLU A 284 -14.11 72.65 52.09
C GLU A 284 -13.61 73.38 53.36
N MET A 285 -12.58 74.23 53.22
CA MET A 285 -12.11 75.11 54.30
C MET A 285 -13.19 76.12 54.72
N LEU A 286 -13.80 76.83 53.77
CA LEU A 286 -14.92 77.74 54.02
C LEU A 286 -16.17 76.99 54.55
N THR A 287 -16.38 75.75 54.13
CA THR A 287 -17.49 74.91 54.59
C THR A 287 -17.25 74.44 56.01
N LYS A 288 -16.00 74.20 56.44
CA LYS A 288 -15.67 73.96 57.86
C LYS A 288 -15.87 75.22 58.71
N GLU A 289 -15.46 76.38 58.22
CA GLU A 289 -15.72 77.67 58.91
C GLU A 289 -17.23 77.99 58.99
N ILE A 290 -18.02 77.58 57.99
CA ILE A 290 -19.49 77.62 58.01
C ILE A 290 -20.09 76.52 58.92
N GLN A 291 -19.50 75.33 58.99
CA GLN A 291 -19.95 74.22 59.84
C GLN A 291 -19.76 74.56 61.33
N GLU A 292 -18.62 75.15 61.71
CA GLU A 292 -18.39 75.66 63.07
C GLU A 292 -19.41 76.76 63.49
N LEU A 293 -20.09 77.39 62.52
CA LEU A 293 -21.22 78.31 62.75
C LEU A 293 -22.59 77.60 62.68
N GLN A 294 -22.73 76.54 61.89
CA GLN A 294 -23.97 75.78 61.69
C GLN A 294 -24.19 74.68 62.74
N ASP A 295 -23.17 74.23 63.47
CA ASP A 295 -23.26 73.30 64.62
C ASP A 295 -24.07 73.85 65.81
N THR A 296 -24.62 75.06 65.67
CA THR A 296 -25.62 75.63 66.59
C THR A 296 -27.07 75.37 66.17
N LYS A 297 -27.35 74.65 65.07
CA LYS A 297 -28.72 74.52 64.54
C LYS A 297 -29.09 73.22 63.80
N ASP A 298 -30.29 72.73 64.15
CA ASP A 298 -31.15 71.81 63.38
C ASP A 298 -30.73 70.33 63.21
N ASP A 299 -30.24 69.73 64.30
CA ASP A 299 -30.15 68.28 64.48
C ASP A 299 -31.56 67.65 64.63
N SER A 300 -32.27 67.46 63.49
CA SER A 300 -33.65 66.91 63.51
C SER A 300 -34.13 66.20 62.22
N ALA A 301 -33.37 66.23 61.11
CA ALA A 301 -33.90 65.86 59.78
C ALA A 301 -33.20 64.69 59.05
N ASN A 302 -32.19 64.05 59.66
CA ASN A 302 -31.24 63.21 58.91
C ASN A 302 -31.54 61.70 58.88
N ALA A 303 -32.30 61.15 59.82
CA ALA A 303 -32.52 59.70 59.92
C ALA A 303 -33.19 59.08 58.67
N ALA A 304 -34.30 59.66 58.19
CA ALA A 304 -35.04 59.10 57.05
C ALA A 304 -34.29 59.25 55.72
N LYS A 305 -33.60 60.39 55.51
CA LYS A 305 -32.80 60.64 54.31
C LYS A 305 -31.59 59.72 54.22
N LEU A 306 -30.94 59.41 55.35
CA LEU A 306 -29.81 58.49 55.40
C LEU A 306 -30.21 57.08 54.98
N VAL A 307 -31.36 56.57 55.45
CA VAL A 307 -31.88 55.25 55.04
C VAL A 307 -32.17 55.23 53.53
N GLN A 308 -32.87 56.24 53.00
CA GLN A 308 -33.19 56.31 51.57
C GLN A 308 -31.92 56.43 50.70
N ALA A 309 -30.92 57.18 51.15
CA ALA A 309 -29.61 57.27 50.48
C ALA A 309 -28.91 55.89 50.46
N LEU A 310 -28.80 55.22 51.62
CA LEU A 310 -28.18 53.90 51.73
C LEU A 310 -28.90 52.82 50.90
N GLU A 311 -30.23 52.86 50.78
CA GLU A 311 -30.95 51.98 49.86
C GLU A 311 -30.65 52.30 48.39
N SER A 312 -30.55 53.58 48.02
CA SER A 312 -30.20 53.98 46.65
C SER A 312 -28.75 53.59 46.28
N GLU A 313 -27.81 53.75 47.20
CA GLU A 313 -26.41 53.32 47.04
C GLU A 313 -26.30 51.79 47.00
N LYS A 314 -27.05 51.06 47.84
CA LYS A 314 -27.13 49.60 47.79
C LYS A 314 -27.66 49.10 46.44
N LEU A 315 -28.65 49.78 45.85
CA LEU A 315 -29.15 49.47 44.51
C LEU A 315 -28.13 49.85 43.41
N GLY A 316 -27.42 50.97 43.55
CA GLY A 316 -26.32 51.34 42.65
C GLY A 316 -25.16 50.34 42.67
N ALA A 317 -24.71 49.96 43.87
CA ALA A 317 -23.68 48.95 44.08
C ALA A 317 -24.13 47.57 43.58
N SER A 318 -25.38 47.17 43.81
CA SER A 318 -25.94 45.92 43.29
C SER A 318 -25.91 45.88 41.76
N ARG A 319 -26.32 46.98 41.09
CA ARG A 319 -26.22 47.12 39.63
C ARG A 319 -24.78 47.08 39.13
N ALA A 320 -23.86 47.76 39.80
CA ALA A 320 -22.43 47.75 39.46
C ALA A 320 -21.79 46.36 39.65
N VAL A 321 -22.17 45.61 40.70
CA VAL A 321 -21.72 44.23 40.93
C VAL A 321 -22.29 43.30 39.86
N SER A 322 -23.58 43.43 39.51
CA SER A 322 -24.20 42.66 38.42
C SER A 322 -23.51 42.92 37.07
N GLN A 323 -23.23 44.18 36.73
CA GLN A 323 -22.46 44.53 35.53
C GLN A 323 -21.04 43.96 35.55
N ASN A 324 -20.33 44.04 36.69
CA ASN A 324 -19.01 43.42 36.84
C ASN A 324 -19.05 41.89 36.74
N GLN A 325 -20.13 41.25 37.19
CA GLN A 325 -20.33 39.81 37.05
C GLN A 325 -20.59 39.42 35.59
N GLN A 326 -21.41 40.19 34.87
CA GLN A 326 -21.66 40.00 33.43
C GLN A 326 -20.40 40.24 32.59
N LEU A 327 -19.63 41.30 32.88
CA LEU A 327 -18.35 41.56 32.22
C LEU A 327 -17.32 40.45 32.49
N LYS A 328 -17.29 39.88 33.70
CA LYS A 328 -16.47 38.70 34.00
C LYS A 328 -16.93 37.45 33.25
N GLN A 329 -18.24 37.22 33.13
CA GLN A 329 -18.77 36.12 32.30
C GLN A 329 -18.33 36.29 30.84
N GLN A 330 -18.55 37.47 30.24
CA GLN A 330 -18.10 37.77 28.87
C GLN A 330 -16.59 37.64 28.69
N LEU A 331 -15.78 38.03 29.69
CA LEU A 331 -14.33 37.80 29.67
C LEU A 331 -14.00 36.30 29.67
N THR A 332 -14.60 35.51 30.55
CA THR A 332 -14.37 34.05 30.59
C THR A 332 -14.91 33.33 29.35
N GLU A 333 -15.99 33.81 28.73
CA GLU A 333 -16.49 33.30 27.44
C GLU A 333 -15.50 33.60 26.32
N MET A 334 -14.93 34.81 26.29
CA MET A 334 -13.89 35.19 25.32
C MET A 334 -12.58 34.42 25.54
N GLU A 335 -12.17 34.20 26.80
CA GLU A 335 -10.99 33.38 27.15
C GLU A 335 -11.20 31.92 26.73
N ASN A 336 -12.36 31.33 27.00
CA ASN A 336 -12.70 29.97 26.55
C ASN A 336 -12.78 29.87 25.01
N ALA A 337 -13.34 30.88 24.33
CA ALA A 337 -13.35 30.97 22.88
C ALA A 337 -11.93 31.11 22.30
N PHE A 338 -11.04 31.87 22.95
CA PHE A 338 -9.65 32.00 22.56
C PHE A 338 -8.87 30.70 22.75
N VAL A 339 -9.03 30.01 23.88
CA VAL A 339 -8.38 28.71 24.16
C VAL A 339 -8.87 27.64 23.17
N THR A 340 -10.18 27.53 22.94
CA THR A 340 -10.72 26.56 21.97
C THR A 340 -10.28 26.85 20.53
N LEU A 341 -10.27 28.12 20.11
CA LEU A 341 -9.74 28.52 18.79
C LEU A 341 -8.22 28.29 18.68
N SER A 342 -7.47 28.53 19.75
CA SER A 342 -6.01 28.30 19.78
C SER A 342 -5.67 26.82 19.71
N ASN A 343 -6.44 25.96 20.40
CA ASN A 343 -6.28 24.50 20.33
C ASN A 343 -6.67 23.98 18.94
N ALA A 344 -7.84 24.37 18.41
CA ALA A 344 -8.24 23.97 17.05
C ALA A 344 -7.25 24.44 15.97
N LYS A 345 -6.63 25.62 16.16
CA LYS A 345 -5.55 26.11 15.30
C LYS A 345 -4.28 25.25 15.43
N LEU A 346 -3.92 24.82 16.65
CA LEU A 346 -2.80 23.91 16.90
C LEU A 346 -3.04 22.57 16.19
N ASP A 347 -4.20 21.96 16.42
CA ASP A 347 -4.62 20.70 15.79
C ASP A 347 -4.56 20.78 14.26
N LEU A 348 -5.08 21.87 13.67
CA LEU A 348 -4.99 22.14 12.23
C LEU A 348 -3.55 22.30 11.74
N THR A 349 -2.66 22.92 12.52
CA THR A 349 -1.24 23.02 12.14
C THR A 349 -0.50 21.69 12.26
N GLU A 350 -0.83 20.85 13.25
CA GLU A 350 -0.25 19.51 13.38
C GLU A 350 -0.73 18.58 12.26
N GLN A 351 -2.03 18.59 11.93
CA GLN A 351 -2.58 17.86 10.78
C GLN A 351 -1.93 18.33 9.47
N LEU A 352 -1.82 19.64 9.24
CA LEU A 352 -1.17 20.19 8.06
C LEU A 352 0.34 19.84 7.99
N GLN A 353 1.01 19.70 9.13
CA GLN A 353 2.40 19.24 9.19
C GLN A 353 2.52 17.72 8.95
N ALA A 354 1.57 16.93 9.45
CA ALA A 354 1.47 15.50 9.17
C ALA A 354 1.22 15.23 7.67
N GLU A 355 0.28 15.94 7.04
CA GLU A 355 0.05 15.85 5.59
C GLU A 355 1.27 16.29 4.78
N ARG A 356 2.01 17.32 5.21
CA ARG A 356 3.29 17.70 4.58
C ARG A 356 4.41 16.67 4.79
N ASN A 357 4.36 15.85 5.85
CA ASN A 357 5.26 14.71 6.03
C ASN A 357 4.85 13.54 5.12
N ILE A 358 3.55 13.25 5.03
CA ILE A 358 2.97 12.23 4.15
C ILE A 358 3.27 12.55 2.68
N GLY A 359 3.02 13.79 2.24
CA GLY A 359 3.34 14.28 0.90
C GLY A 359 4.82 14.15 0.55
N ARG A 360 5.74 14.54 1.44
CA ARG A 360 7.19 14.32 1.24
C ARG A 360 7.55 12.84 1.11
N ARG A 361 6.95 11.97 1.91
CA ARG A 361 7.17 10.51 1.84
C ARG A 361 6.59 9.89 0.56
N LEU A 362 5.43 10.37 0.09
CA LEU A 362 4.85 9.96 -1.19
C LEU A 362 5.71 10.44 -2.37
N ASN A 363 6.21 11.68 -2.33
CA ASN A 363 7.12 12.20 -3.35
C ASN A 363 8.45 11.43 -3.37
N ALA A 364 9.00 11.03 -2.22
CA ALA A 364 10.19 10.19 -2.17
C ALA A 364 9.94 8.80 -2.79
N LYS A 365 8.77 8.20 -2.55
CA LYS A 365 8.36 6.96 -3.20
C LYS A 365 8.16 7.13 -4.71
N LEU A 366 7.55 8.23 -5.16
CA LEU A 366 7.38 8.57 -6.57
C LEU A 366 8.73 8.65 -7.28
N ASN A 367 9.67 9.47 -6.78
CA ASN A 367 11.02 9.59 -7.32
C ASN A 367 11.75 8.22 -7.36
N THR A 368 11.49 7.34 -6.39
CA THR A 368 12.09 5.99 -6.37
C THR A 368 11.53 5.12 -7.50
N VAL A 369 10.20 5.15 -7.71
CA VAL A 369 9.54 4.41 -8.81
C VAL A 369 9.91 4.98 -10.19
N GLU A 370 10.02 6.30 -10.32
CA GLU A 370 10.51 6.95 -11.55
C GLU A 370 11.94 6.49 -11.89
N MET A 371 12.83 6.45 -10.88
CA MET A 371 14.20 5.95 -11.05
C MET A 371 14.26 4.44 -11.33
N GLU A 372 13.36 3.61 -10.77
CA GLU A 372 13.22 2.20 -11.15
C GLU A 372 12.75 2.06 -12.61
N VAL A 373 11.81 2.90 -13.07
CA VAL A 373 11.32 2.91 -14.46
C VAL A 373 12.40 3.33 -15.45
N ASP A 374 13.17 4.38 -15.16
CA ASP A 374 14.25 4.81 -16.04
C ASP A 374 15.41 3.79 -16.07
N ASN A 375 15.73 3.13 -14.95
CA ASN A 375 16.68 2.02 -14.92
C ASN A 375 16.22 0.81 -15.77
N LEU A 376 14.92 0.49 -15.76
CA LEU A 376 14.35 -0.55 -16.61
C LEU A 376 14.33 -0.15 -18.10
N ARG A 377 14.14 1.14 -18.41
CA ARG A 377 14.27 1.67 -19.78
C ARG A 377 15.70 1.61 -20.30
N GLU A 378 16.68 1.97 -19.47
CA GLU A 378 18.10 1.87 -19.81
C GLU A 378 18.48 0.41 -20.12
N LYS A 379 18.13 -0.53 -19.23
CA LYS A 379 18.31 -1.98 -19.46
C LYS A 379 17.58 -2.50 -20.71
N LEU A 380 16.38 -2.00 -21.00
CA LEU A 380 15.65 -2.39 -22.21
C LEU A 380 16.40 -1.93 -23.47
N ASN A 381 16.86 -0.68 -23.49
CA ASN A 381 17.68 -0.14 -24.58
C ASN A 381 18.99 -0.93 -24.76
N GLU A 382 19.67 -1.32 -23.68
CA GLU A 382 20.85 -2.21 -23.74
C GLU A 382 20.54 -3.57 -24.38
N LYS A 383 19.40 -4.19 -24.03
CA LYS A 383 18.99 -5.46 -24.65
C LYS A 383 18.60 -5.29 -26.12
N GLU A 384 17.98 -4.17 -26.48
CA GLU A 384 17.62 -3.86 -27.86
C GLU A 384 18.87 -3.61 -28.73
N THR A 385 19.88 -2.87 -28.24
CA THR A 385 21.16 -2.72 -28.96
C THR A 385 21.89 -4.05 -29.11
N PHE A 386 21.93 -4.90 -28.07
CA PHE A 386 22.52 -6.23 -28.16
C PHE A 386 21.80 -7.14 -29.17
N LEU A 387 20.47 -7.07 -29.27
CA LEU A 387 19.70 -7.81 -30.29
C LEU A 387 20.03 -7.33 -31.71
N ILE A 388 20.19 -6.01 -31.92
CA ILE A 388 20.59 -5.43 -33.20
C ILE A 388 22.01 -5.86 -33.59
N GLU A 389 22.95 -5.92 -32.64
CA GLU A 389 24.30 -6.43 -32.89
C GLU A 389 24.32 -7.94 -33.22
N LEU A 390 23.53 -8.75 -32.51
CA LEU A 390 23.41 -10.18 -32.76
C LEU A 390 22.73 -10.49 -34.11
N GLU A 391 21.73 -9.72 -34.51
CA GLU A 391 21.10 -9.86 -35.84
C GLU A 391 22.07 -9.48 -36.96
N LYS A 392 22.88 -8.43 -36.76
CA LYS A 392 23.95 -8.02 -37.66
C LYS A 392 25.06 -9.07 -37.77
N GLU A 393 25.46 -9.71 -36.67
CA GLU A 393 26.42 -10.82 -36.69
C GLU A 393 25.84 -12.04 -37.43
N LYS A 394 24.57 -12.39 -37.16
CA LYS A 394 23.85 -13.46 -37.86
C LYS A 394 23.79 -13.21 -39.37
N LEU A 395 23.57 -11.97 -39.81
CA LEU A 395 23.59 -11.58 -41.22
C LEU A 395 24.99 -11.78 -41.84
N GLN A 396 26.06 -11.39 -41.13
CA GLN A 396 27.44 -11.58 -41.58
C GLN A 396 27.80 -13.07 -41.67
N ASN A 397 27.43 -13.87 -40.66
CA ASN A 397 27.65 -15.31 -40.65
C ASN A 397 26.89 -16.02 -41.79
N ALA A 398 25.68 -15.57 -42.14
CA ALA A 398 24.96 -16.06 -43.33
C ALA A 398 25.70 -15.72 -44.63
N GLN A 399 26.18 -14.48 -44.80
CA GLN A 399 26.95 -14.07 -45.98
C GLN A 399 28.27 -14.86 -46.13
N ILE A 400 28.91 -15.23 -45.02
CA ILE A 400 30.11 -16.08 -45.00
C ILE A 400 29.74 -17.52 -45.38
N ALA A 401 28.63 -18.06 -44.87
CA ALA A 401 28.16 -19.40 -45.21
C ALA A 401 27.84 -19.55 -46.71
N ASP A 402 27.16 -18.57 -47.32
CA ASP A 402 26.86 -18.54 -48.75
C ASP A 402 28.14 -18.52 -49.60
N GLN A 403 29.15 -17.73 -49.20
CA GLN A 403 30.46 -17.71 -49.86
C GLN A 403 31.18 -19.06 -49.76
N ILE A 404 31.14 -19.71 -48.59
CA ILE A 404 31.73 -21.04 -48.38
C ILE A 404 31.03 -22.08 -49.27
N GLN A 405 29.69 -22.07 -49.34
CA GLN A 405 28.95 -22.97 -50.22
C GLN A 405 29.28 -22.74 -51.70
N HIS A 406 29.43 -21.48 -52.14
CA HIS A 406 29.85 -21.17 -53.50
C HIS A 406 31.23 -21.76 -53.82
N TYR A 407 32.23 -21.56 -52.94
CA TYR A 407 33.57 -22.13 -53.14
C TYR A 407 33.59 -23.66 -53.08
N GLN A 408 32.77 -24.28 -52.23
CA GLN A 408 32.59 -25.74 -52.21
C GLN A 408 32.00 -26.25 -53.53
N ALA A 409 30.91 -25.64 -54.02
CA ALA A 409 30.29 -26.00 -55.30
C ALA A 409 31.25 -25.83 -56.50
N GLN A 410 32.08 -24.77 -56.49
CA GLN A 410 33.13 -24.56 -57.49
C GLN A 410 34.24 -25.62 -57.41
N SER A 411 34.66 -25.99 -56.19
CA SER A 411 35.65 -27.06 -55.95
C SER A 411 35.15 -28.42 -56.44
N HIS A 412 33.89 -28.75 -56.17
CA HIS A 412 33.25 -29.97 -56.70
C HIS A 412 33.23 -30.00 -58.23
N HIS A 413 32.85 -28.91 -58.90
CA HIS A 413 32.90 -28.83 -60.37
C HIS A 413 34.31 -29.04 -60.93
N ALA A 414 35.32 -28.43 -60.30
CA ALA A 414 36.72 -28.61 -60.70
C ALA A 414 37.18 -30.07 -60.54
N HIS A 415 36.77 -30.74 -59.46
CA HIS A 415 37.06 -32.15 -59.22
C HIS A 415 36.39 -33.08 -60.24
N THR A 416 35.10 -32.85 -60.56
CA THR A 416 34.37 -33.61 -61.58
C THR A 416 35.02 -33.45 -62.96
N LEU A 417 35.35 -32.22 -63.37
CA LEU A 417 36.07 -31.95 -64.63
C LEU A 417 37.44 -32.65 -64.69
N GLN A 418 38.18 -32.68 -63.58
CA GLN A 418 39.46 -33.38 -63.49
C GLN A 418 39.29 -34.91 -63.62
N GLN A 419 38.23 -35.46 -63.04
CA GLN A 419 37.90 -36.89 -63.12
C GLN A 419 37.42 -37.30 -64.52
N GLU A 420 36.57 -36.49 -65.17
CA GLU A 420 36.17 -36.70 -66.58
C GLU A 420 37.37 -36.62 -67.53
N LEU A 421 38.27 -35.65 -67.34
CA LEU A 421 39.51 -35.55 -68.11
C LEU A 421 40.38 -36.81 -67.95
N GLN A 422 40.53 -37.32 -66.72
CA GLN A 422 41.30 -38.53 -66.46
C GLN A 422 40.65 -39.78 -67.09
N ASN A 423 39.31 -39.89 -67.04
CA ASN A 423 38.57 -40.95 -67.71
C ASN A 423 38.73 -40.88 -69.25
N ALA A 424 38.71 -39.68 -69.83
CA ALA A 424 38.95 -39.47 -71.25
C ALA A 424 40.38 -39.86 -71.67
N LEU A 425 41.39 -39.52 -70.87
CA LEU A 425 42.78 -39.93 -71.11
C LEU A 425 42.95 -41.46 -71.08
N ILE A 426 42.35 -42.14 -70.09
CA ILE A 426 42.35 -43.62 -70.01
C ILE A 426 41.64 -44.23 -71.23
N CYS A 427 40.55 -43.62 -71.69
CA CYS A 427 39.83 -44.07 -72.90
C CYS A 427 40.71 -43.93 -74.16
N ILE A 428 41.40 -42.79 -74.32
CA ILE A 428 42.34 -42.55 -75.43
C ILE A 428 43.51 -43.54 -75.38
N GLU A 429 44.09 -43.81 -74.20
CA GLU A 429 45.18 -44.79 -74.06
C GLU A 429 44.73 -46.21 -74.46
N ASN A 430 43.52 -46.62 -74.05
CA ASN A 430 42.94 -47.91 -74.41
C ASN A 430 42.57 -47.99 -75.91
N LEU A 431 42.15 -46.88 -76.54
CA LEU A 431 41.95 -46.81 -77.99
C LEU A 431 43.28 -46.86 -78.75
N ASN A 432 44.34 -46.23 -78.24
CA ASN A 432 45.68 -46.32 -78.83
C ASN A 432 46.23 -47.75 -78.76
N LYS A 433 46.10 -48.44 -77.63
CA LYS A 433 46.47 -49.88 -77.51
C LYS A 433 45.69 -50.75 -78.50
N LYS A 434 44.38 -50.53 -78.66
CA LYS A 434 43.56 -51.24 -79.67
C LYS A 434 43.98 -50.90 -81.10
N ASN A 435 44.34 -49.65 -81.39
CA ASN A 435 44.87 -49.25 -82.70
C ASN A 435 46.22 -49.90 -82.99
N GLU A 436 47.13 -49.97 -82.01
CA GLU A 436 48.40 -50.71 -82.14
C GLU A 436 48.20 -52.21 -82.35
N GLU A 437 47.24 -52.83 -81.67
CA GLU A 437 46.88 -54.22 -81.94
C GLU A 437 46.35 -54.39 -83.37
N LEU A 438 45.54 -53.45 -83.86
CA LEU A 438 44.96 -53.50 -85.19
C LEU A 438 46.01 -53.25 -86.29
N THR A 439 46.98 -52.35 -86.09
CA THR A 439 48.11 -52.20 -87.03
C THR A 439 48.99 -53.44 -87.03
N LYS A 440 49.34 -54.00 -85.86
CA LYS A 440 50.09 -55.28 -85.78
C LYS A 440 49.34 -56.42 -86.50
N LYS A 441 48.01 -56.51 -86.35
CA LYS A 441 47.16 -57.49 -87.06
C LYS A 441 47.07 -57.23 -88.57
N LEU A 442 47.21 -55.98 -89.03
CA LEU A 442 47.28 -55.62 -90.44
C LEU A 442 48.67 -55.89 -91.05
N GLU A 443 49.75 -55.58 -90.34
CA GLU A 443 51.13 -55.87 -90.75
C GLU A 443 51.36 -57.38 -90.90
N ASN A 444 50.85 -58.19 -89.96
CA ASN A 444 50.90 -59.65 -90.06
C ASN A 444 50.19 -60.15 -91.34
N LYS A 445 48.98 -59.66 -91.65
CA LYS A 445 48.25 -60.02 -92.87
C LYS A 445 48.96 -59.59 -94.16
N LEU A 446 49.60 -58.42 -94.16
CA LEU A 446 50.42 -57.98 -95.30
C LEU A 446 51.68 -58.84 -95.49
N GLN A 447 52.23 -59.43 -94.43
CA GLN A 447 53.31 -60.43 -94.56
C GLN A 447 52.78 -61.77 -95.10
N GLU A 448 51.58 -62.20 -94.70
CA GLU A 448 50.93 -63.43 -95.19
C GLU A 448 50.60 -63.35 -96.70
N GLU A 449 50.09 -62.22 -97.20
CA GLU A 449 49.75 -62.04 -98.63
C GLU A 449 50.97 -62.11 -99.59
N THR A 450 52.21 -62.12 -99.08
CA THR A 450 53.43 -62.11 -99.91
C THR A 450 54.01 -63.52 -100.16
N ARG A 451 53.42 -64.63 -99.66
CA ARG A 451 53.97 -66.00 -99.85
C ARG A 451 52.95 -67.13 -100.16
N SER A 452 52.75 -67.37 -101.46
CA SER A 452 52.48 -68.68 -102.11
C SER A 452 51.23 -69.51 -101.74
N THR A 453 50.25 -69.46 -102.65
CA THR A 453 49.66 -70.60 -103.41
C THR A 453 49.67 -72.07 -102.89
N HIS A 454 48.51 -72.72 -103.14
CA HIS A 454 48.18 -74.18 -103.30
C HIS A 454 47.81 -75.07 -102.08
N GLU A 455 46.64 -75.72 -102.20
CA GLU A 455 46.23 -77.13 -101.85
C GLU A 455 46.71 -77.84 -100.54
N SER A 456 45.96 -78.73 -99.86
CA SER A 456 44.57 -79.25 -100.02
C SER A 456 44.10 -80.16 -98.84
N VAL A 457 42.79 -80.14 -98.52
CA VAL A 457 41.92 -81.28 -98.10
C VAL A 457 42.21 -82.12 -96.81
N ASP A 458 41.46 -81.77 -95.73
CA ASP A 458 40.55 -82.64 -94.92
C ASP A 458 41.01 -83.57 -93.75
N VAL A 459 40.03 -83.87 -92.86
CA VAL A 459 39.87 -84.92 -91.81
C VAL A 459 40.12 -84.58 -90.31
N ASN A 460 39.01 -84.57 -89.54
CA ASN A 460 38.79 -84.83 -88.09
C ASN A 460 39.56 -84.07 -86.97
N GLY A 461 38.87 -83.89 -85.82
CA GLY A 461 39.49 -84.12 -84.48
C GLY A 461 39.13 -83.12 -83.38
N ASP A 462 38.76 -83.62 -82.20
CA ASP A 462 38.37 -82.83 -81.01
C ASP A 462 39.54 -82.22 -80.20
N GLU A 463 39.20 -81.12 -79.50
CA GLU A 463 39.67 -80.60 -78.20
C GLU A 463 41.16 -80.56 -77.73
N CYS A 464 41.53 -79.33 -77.30
CA CYS A 464 42.13 -78.97 -76.00
C CYS A 464 43.60 -79.31 -75.64
N THR A 465 44.33 -78.36 -75.05
CA THR A 465 45.00 -78.41 -73.71
C THR A 465 45.73 -77.07 -73.40
N ILE A 466 45.56 -76.45 -72.21
CA ILE A 466 46.43 -76.40 -70.98
C ILE A 466 47.79 -75.67 -71.25
N GLU A 467 48.27 -74.66 -70.49
CA GLU A 467 48.78 -74.55 -69.08
C GLU A 467 48.78 -73.05 -68.64
N ASN A 468 48.95 -72.59 -67.39
CA ASN A 468 48.80 -73.05 -65.97
C ASN A 468 48.63 -71.75 -65.13
N GLU A 469 48.36 -71.66 -63.82
CA GLU A 469 48.70 -72.36 -62.56
C GLU A 469 47.54 -72.05 -61.54
N GLU A 470 47.32 -72.57 -60.32
CA GLU A 470 47.65 -73.76 -59.47
C GLU A 470 46.77 -73.58 -58.18
N THR A 471 46.34 -74.56 -57.35
CA THR A 471 46.29 -76.04 -57.35
C THR A 471 45.19 -76.52 -56.35
N SER A 472 44.76 -77.80 -56.47
CA SER A 472 44.40 -78.78 -55.39
C SER A 472 43.45 -78.47 -54.21
N ASP A 473 42.60 -79.39 -53.70
CA ASP A 473 42.24 -80.78 -54.11
C ASP A 473 40.83 -81.18 -53.55
N ASP A 474 40.13 -82.05 -54.29
CA ASP A 474 39.14 -83.12 -53.95
C ASP A 474 38.11 -83.02 -52.78
N ILE A 475 36.81 -83.37 -52.92
CA ILE A 475 36.11 -84.60 -53.44
C ILE A 475 36.09 -85.75 -52.38
N VAL A 476 34.97 -86.42 -52.00
CA VAL A 476 33.54 -86.33 -52.39
C VAL A 476 32.57 -86.86 -51.31
N ILE A 477 31.27 -86.57 -51.49
CA ILE A 477 30.03 -87.20 -50.96
C ILE A 477 30.26 -88.66 -50.44
N THR A 478 29.74 -89.13 -49.29
CA THR A 478 28.33 -89.55 -49.06
C THR A 478 28.05 -89.94 -47.58
N GLN A 479 26.79 -89.77 -47.14
CA GLN A 479 25.98 -90.68 -46.29
C GLN A 479 26.25 -90.87 -44.76
N ASP A 480 25.13 -90.75 -44.02
CA ASP A 480 24.76 -91.29 -42.67
C ASP A 480 25.54 -90.91 -41.40
N LEU A 481 24.82 -91.02 -40.26
CA LEU A 481 25.26 -90.67 -38.91
C LEU A 481 26.30 -91.68 -38.38
N PRO A 482 27.26 -91.23 -37.53
CA PRO A 482 27.00 -91.35 -36.09
C PRO A 482 27.56 -90.21 -35.22
N LEU A 483 27.03 -90.11 -33.99
CA LEU A 483 27.72 -89.46 -32.86
C LEU A 483 29.01 -90.22 -32.53
N PRO A 484 30.09 -89.53 -32.15
CA PRO A 484 30.83 -89.97 -30.97
C PRO A 484 31.27 -88.85 -30.02
N GLU A 485 31.71 -89.29 -28.84
CA GLU A 485 31.98 -88.48 -27.67
C GLU A 485 33.29 -87.65 -27.75
N ASN A 486 33.17 -86.38 -27.38
CA ASN A 486 34.01 -85.71 -26.38
C ASN A 486 35.51 -86.09 -26.31
N ARG A 487 36.38 -85.19 -26.79
CA ARG A 487 37.70 -84.94 -26.16
C ARG A 487 38.22 -83.52 -26.39
N ASN A 488 38.02 -82.69 -25.37
CA ASN A 488 38.85 -81.54 -24.97
C ASN A 488 39.76 -80.88 -26.04
N THR A 489 39.28 -79.80 -26.64
CA THR A 489 40.11 -78.60 -26.87
C THR A 489 39.60 -77.48 -25.98
N SER A 490 40.52 -76.70 -25.40
CA SER A 490 40.20 -75.54 -24.56
C SER A 490 40.11 -74.25 -25.40
N ASP A 491 39.67 -73.17 -24.74
CA ASP A 491 39.96 -71.79 -25.13
C ASP A 491 39.20 -71.17 -26.33
N ASP A 492 37.90 -71.46 -26.50
CA ASP A 492 36.98 -70.54 -27.22
C ASP A 492 35.57 -70.36 -26.61
N SER A 493 35.41 -70.54 -25.28
CA SER A 493 34.17 -70.11 -24.59
C SER A 493 34.18 -68.61 -24.22
N GLY A 494 35.32 -67.93 -24.41
CA GLY A 494 35.55 -66.54 -24.03
C GLY A 494 34.63 -65.49 -24.69
N PRO A 495 34.19 -65.65 -25.95
CA PRO A 495 33.21 -64.75 -26.56
C PRO A 495 31.79 -64.98 -26.02
N ILE A 496 31.36 -66.24 -25.93
CA ILE A 496 29.99 -66.61 -25.55
C ILE A 496 29.72 -66.27 -24.08
N THR A 497 30.64 -66.62 -23.16
CA THR A 497 30.47 -66.30 -21.73
C THR A 497 30.42 -64.79 -21.45
N LYS A 498 31.15 -63.97 -22.21
CA LYS A 498 31.05 -62.50 -22.14
C LYS A 498 29.70 -61.99 -22.66
N LEU A 499 29.14 -62.63 -23.69
CA LEU A 499 27.83 -62.29 -24.23
C LEU A 499 26.71 -62.67 -23.25
N GLU A 500 26.77 -63.86 -22.64
CA GLU A 500 25.86 -64.30 -21.58
C GLU A 500 25.91 -63.36 -20.37
N GLN A 501 27.11 -62.99 -19.91
CA GLN A 501 27.28 -62.00 -18.85
C GLN A 501 26.65 -60.66 -19.24
N ARG A 502 26.87 -60.17 -20.46
CA ARG A 502 26.29 -58.91 -20.96
C ARG A 502 24.76 -58.94 -21.04
N PHE A 503 24.17 -60.05 -21.48
CA PHE A 503 22.72 -60.22 -21.44
C PHE A 503 22.19 -60.24 -20.02
N LYS A 504 22.88 -60.90 -19.08
CA LYS A 504 22.48 -60.93 -17.67
C LYS A 504 22.56 -59.55 -17.01
N GLU A 505 23.68 -58.84 -17.18
CA GLU A 505 23.87 -57.44 -16.73
C GLU A 505 22.77 -56.52 -17.29
N THR A 506 22.37 -56.73 -18.56
CA THR A 506 21.32 -55.93 -19.20
C THR A 506 19.92 -56.30 -18.68
N MET A 507 19.61 -57.58 -18.47
CA MET A 507 18.34 -58.01 -17.87
C MET A 507 18.17 -57.51 -16.44
N GLU A 508 19.23 -57.62 -15.62
CA GLU A 508 19.24 -57.14 -14.23
C GLU A 508 18.99 -55.64 -14.19
N LYS A 509 19.67 -54.87 -15.05
CA LYS A 509 19.44 -53.42 -15.17
C LYS A 509 18.06 -53.05 -15.74
N VAL A 510 17.48 -53.85 -16.63
CA VAL A 510 16.09 -53.64 -17.10
C VAL A 510 15.08 -53.93 -15.99
N ALA A 511 15.35 -54.89 -15.11
CA ALA A 511 14.54 -55.13 -13.92
C ALA A 511 14.65 -53.96 -12.92
N GLU A 512 15.87 -53.50 -12.61
CA GLU A 512 16.10 -52.32 -11.75
C GLU A 512 15.35 -51.07 -12.26
N LEU A 513 15.45 -50.78 -13.56
CA LEU A 513 14.75 -49.66 -14.20
C LEU A 513 13.22 -49.85 -14.23
N THR A 514 12.72 -51.08 -14.25
CA THR A 514 11.28 -51.38 -14.16
C THR A 514 10.77 -51.14 -12.74
N ASP A 515 11.52 -51.57 -11.73
CA ASP A 515 11.23 -51.32 -10.32
C ASP A 515 11.32 -49.82 -9.97
N GLU A 516 12.30 -49.10 -10.53
CA GLU A 516 12.43 -47.65 -10.40
C GLU A 516 11.26 -46.92 -11.06
N LYS A 517 10.88 -47.33 -12.28
CA LYS A 517 9.68 -46.83 -12.95
C LYS A 517 8.42 -47.01 -12.09
N GLN A 518 8.18 -48.19 -11.52
CA GLN A 518 7.00 -48.44 -10.67
C GLN A 518 6.99 -47.55 -9.41
N LYS A 519 8.16 -47.30 -8.79
CA LYS A 519 8.29 -46.38 -7.66
C LYS A 519 7.98 -44.94 -8.06
N LEU A 520 8.42 -44.51 -9.25
CA LEU A 520 8.12 -43.18 -9.80
C LEU A 520 6.63 -43.04 -10.18
N GLU A 521 6.00 -44.07 -10.76
CA GLU A 521 4.55 -44.08 -11.04
C GLU A 521 3.72 -43.98 -9.76
N HIS A 522 4.09 -44.70 -8.69
CA HIS A 522 3.45 -44.55 -7.37
C HIS A 522 3.66 -43.15 -6.78
N LEU A 523 4.87 -42.58 -6.89
CA LEU A 523 5.15 -41.23 -6.39
C LEU A 523 4.36 -40.15 -7.15
N VAL A 524 4.22 -40.28 -8.48
CA VAL A 524 3.38 -39.38 -9.29
C VAL A 524 1.92 -39.47 -8.85
N LEU A 525 1.40 -40.67 -8.60
CA LEU A 525 0.00 -40.87 -8.18
C LEU A 525 -0.26 -40.33 -6.76
N GLN A 526 0.72 -40.42 -5.86
CA GLN A 526 0.67 -39.75 -4.55
C GLN A 526 0.68 -38.21 -4.70
N LEU A 527 1.61 -37.67 -5.49
CA LEU A 527 1.71 -36.22 -5.73
C LEU A 527 0.47 -35.64 -6.42
N GLN A 528 -0.23 -36.44 -7.25
CA GLN A 528 -1.54 -36.08 -7.81
C GLN A 528 -2.59 -35.94 -6.70
N GLY A 529 -2.75 -36.92 -5.81
CA GLY A 529 -3.67 -36.83 -4.67
C GLY A 529 -3.34 -35.69 -3.69
N GLU A 530 -2.05 -35.42 -3.46
CA GLU A 530 -1.60 -34.25 -2.68
C GLU A 530 -1.97 -32.93 -3.40
N THR A 531 -1.81 -32.86 -4.72
CA THR A 531 -2.17 -31.68 -5.53
C THR A 531 -3.69 -31.45 -5.58
N GLU A 532 -4.49 -32.51 -5.69
CA GLU A 532 -5.95 -32.46 -5.60
C GLU A 532 -6.40 -31.94 -4.22
N THR A 533 -5.80 -32.47 -3.15
CA THR A 533 -6.06 -32.02 -1.76
C THR A 533 -5.69 -30.54 -1.58
N ILE A 534 -4.56 -30.08 -2.12
CA ILE A 534 -4.18 -28.66 -2.12
C ILE A 534 -5.19 -27.82 -2.91
N GLY A 535 -5.72 -28.33 -4.02
CA GLY A 535 -6.83 -27.72 -4.77
C GLY A 535 -8.09 -27.54 -3.92
N GLU A 536 -8.50 -28.57 -3.18
CA GLU A 536 -9.64 -28.47 -2.24
C GLU A 536 -9.39 -27.37 -1.19
N TYR A 537 -8.21 -27.33 -0.55
CA TYR A 537 -7.85 -26.28 0.41
C TYR A 537 -7.89 -24.88 -0.20
N ILE A 538 -7.44 -24.71 -1.45
CA ILE A 538 -7.50 -23.42 -2.16
C ILE A 538 -8.97 -23.00 -2.38
N THR A 539 -9.84 -23.90 -2.84
CA THR A 539 -11.27 -23.56 -3.04
C THR A 539 -11.99 -23.28 -1.71
N LEU A 540 -11.66 -24.01 -0.64
CA LEU A 540 -12.19 -23.78 0.71
C LEU A 540 -11.76 -22.41 1.23
N TYR A 541 -10.48 -22.06 1.08
CA TYR A 541 -9.95 -20.76 1.47
C TYR A 541 -10.56 -19.60 0.67
N GLN A 542 -10.70 -19.75 -0.66
CA GLN A 542 -11.39 -18.77 -1.50
C GLN A 542 -12.84 -18.56 -1.06
N LYS A 543 -13.58 -19.64 -0.79
CA LYS A 543 -14.97 -19.59 -0.29
C LYS A 543 -15.06 -18.93 1.09
N GLN A 544 -14.16 -19.27 2.02
CA GLN A 544 -14.09 -18.66 3.34
C GLN A 544 -13.77 -17.15 3.25
N ARG A 545 -12.84 -16.77 2.36
CA ARG A 545 -12.44 -15.37 2.13
C ARG A 545 -13.56 -14.56 1.45
N ALA A 546 -14.36 -15.16 0.59
CA ALA A 546 -15.57 -14.55 0.05
C ALA A 546 -16.61 -14.26 1.15
N ILE A 547 -16.95 -15.26 1.99
CA ILE A 547 -17.90 -15.11 3.10
C ILE A 547 -17.42 -14.07 4.12
N LEU A 548 -16.11 -14.00 4.41
CA LEU A 548 -15.54 -12.97 5.27
C LEU A 548 -15.62 -11.57 4.64
N GLY A 549 -15.50 -11.46 3.31
CA GLY A 549 -15.69 -10.22 2.56
C GLY A 549 -17.14 -9.75 2.54
N GLU A 550 -18.10 -10.66 2.38
CA GLU A 550 -19.54 -10.35 2.48
C GLU A 550 -19.90 -9.85 3.89
N ARG A 551 -19.49 -10.58 4.95
CA ARG A 551 -19.63 -10.16 6.35
C ARG A 551 -18.86 -8.89 6.71
N TRP A 552 -17.94 -8.43 5.88
CA TRP A 552 -17.29 -7.13 6.06
C TRP A 552 -18.12 -6.03 5.38
N LYS A 553 -18.61 -6.25 4.15
CA LYS A 553 -19.54 -5.35 3.47
C LYS A 553 -20.84 -5.12 4.26
N GLU A 554 -21.42 -6.17 4.85
CA GLU A 554 -22.61 -6.06 5.71
C GLU A 554 -22.38 -5.13 6.91
N ARG A 555 -21.21 -5.26 7.57
CA ARG A 555 -20.84 -4.40 8.71
C ARG A 555 -20.51 -2.98 8.28
N GLU A 556 -19.88 -2.79 7.12
CA GLU A 556 -19.62 -1.47 6.57
C GLU A 556 -20.94 -0.75 6.22
N GLN A 557 -21.91 -1.48 5.63
CA GLN A 557 -23.24 -0.95 5.34
C GLN A 557 -24.00 -0.53 6.61
N THR A 558 -24.00 -1.35 7.67
CA THR A 558 -24.62 -0.96 8.95
C THR A 558 -23.88 0.19 9.63
N PHE A 559 -22.55 0.27 9.50
CA PHE A 559 -21.77 1.40 9.97
C PHE A 559 -22.10 2.70 9.23
N CYS A 560 -22.21 2.67 7.89
CA CYS A 560 -22.65 3.81 7.09
C CYS A 560 -24.05 4.30 7.52
N GLN A 561 -25.01 3.38 7.69
CA GLN A 561 -26.36 3.71 8.16
C GLN A 561 -26.36 4.37 9.55
N LEU A 562 -25.54 3.87 10.50
CA LEU A 562 -25.38 4.47 11.82
C LEU A 562 -24.72 5.86 11.76
N VAL A 563 -23.77 6.07 10.84
CA VAL A 563 -23.16 7.40 10.62
C VAL A 563 -24.17 8.38 10.01
N GLU A 564 -24.99 7.95 9.05
CA GLU A 564 -26.07 8.75 8.46
C GLU A 564 -27.13 9.13 9.51
N GLN A 565 -27.61 8.17 10.30
CA GLN A 565 -28.54 8.42 11.41
C GLN A 565 -27.96 9.38 12.46
N ARG A 566 -26.68 9.22 12.82
CA ARG A 566 -25.99 10.15 13.74
C ARG A 566 -25.89 11.56 13.17
N ASN A 567 -25.62 11.70 11.88
CA ASN A 567 -25.58 13.00 11.20
C ASN A 567 -26.98 13.66 11.19
N GLN A 568 -28.04 12.90 10.87
CA GLN A 568 -29.43 13.36 10.90
C GLN A 568 -29.84 13.82 12.31
N GLN A 569 -29.53 13.04 13.35
CA GLN A 569 -29.78 13.42 14.74
C GLN A 569 -29.00 14.69 15.14
N GLN A 570 -27.75 14.86 14.68
CA GLN A 570 -27.00 16.10 14.92
C GLN A 570 -27.62 17.32 14.20
N GLU A 571 -28.20 17.13 13.01
CA GLU A 571 -28.92 18.19 12.29
C GLU A 571 -30.25 18.54 12.98
N GLN A 572 -31.04 17.54 13.40
CA GLN A 572 -32.26 17.73 14.19
C GLN A 572 -31.97 18.45 15.52
N LEU A 573 -30.92 18.04 16.25
CA LEU A 573 -30.48 18.71 17.48
C LEU A 573 -29.98 20.14 17.22
N HIS A 574 -29.37 20.42 16.06
CA HIS A 574 -28.99 21.77 15.67
C HIS A 574 -30.23 22.65 15.40
N LYS A 575 -31.21 22.15 14.64
CA LYS A 575 -32.51 22.82 14.39
C LYS A 575 -33.24 23.12 15.69
N LEU A 576 -33.35 22.12 16.57
CA LEU A 576 -33.93 22.27 17.91
C LEU A 576 -33.20 23.34 18.72
N LYS A 577 -31.85 23.34 18.74
CA LYS A 577 -31.06 24.37 19.42
C LYS A 577 -31.34 25.78 18.87
N VAL A 578 -31.44 25.93 17.54
CA VAL A 578 -31.75 27.22 16.91
C VAL A 578 -33.14 27.70 17.35
N LEU A 579 -34.18 26.87 17.19
CA LEU A 579 -35.56 27.21 17.56
C LEU A 579 -35.70 27.53 19.06
N VAL A 580 -35.06 26.77 19.94
CA VAL A 580 -35.04 27.05 21.38
C VAL A 580 -34.35 28.39 21.67
N THR A 581 -33.25 28.72 21.00
CA THR A 581 -32.63 30.06 21.14
C THR A 581 -33.43 31.19 20.49
N GLU A 582 -34.38 30.89 19.61
CA GLU A 582 -35.32 31.86 19.05
C GLU A 582 -36.51 32.09 19.99
N LEU A 583 -37.10 31.03 20.55
CA LEU A 583 -38.16 31.11 21.56
C LEU A 583 -37.68 31.86 22.81
N LEU A 584 -36.47 31.57 23.30
CA LEU A 584 -35.83 32.30 24.41
C LEU A 584 -35.54 33.79 24.09
N LYS A 585 -35.50 34.19 22.82
CA LYS A 585 -35.41 35.60 22.41
C LYS A 585 -36.79 36.26 22.26
N LYS A 586 -37.83 35.49 21.93
CA LYS A 586 -39.22 35.96 21.86
C LYS A 586 -39.84 36.15 23.25
N HIS A 587 -39.51 35.29 24.22
CA HIS A 587 -40.01 35.35 25.60
C HIS A 587 -38.87 35.54 26.62
N PRO A 588 -38.30 36.76 26.74
CA PRO A 588 -37.29 37.05 27.76
C PRO A 588 -37.89 37.16 29.18
N GLU A 589 -39.20 37.37 29.32
CA GLU A 589 -39.85 37.65 30.60
C GLU A 589 -39.96 36.40 31.50
N THR A 590 -40.05 35.20 30.92
CA THR A 590 -40.17 33.92 31.64
C THR A 590 -38.94 33.54 32.47
N LEU A 591 -37.83 34.29 32.36
CA LEU A 591 -36.62 34.10 33.15
C LEU A 591 -36.62 34.87 34.48
N VAL A 592 -37.63 35.72 34.74
CA VAL A 592 -37.73 36.53 35.98
C VAL A 592 -38.72 35.89 36.97
N ASN A 593 -38.45 34.65 37.40
CA ASN A 593 -38.99 34.04 38.63
C ASN A 593 -38.19 32.80 39.05
N PRO A 594 -37.00 32.95 39.66
CA PRO A 594 -36.34 31.86 40.37
C PRO A 594 -37.05 31.60 41.71
N THR A 595 -36.96 30.36 42.21
CA THR A 595 -37.43 29.90 43.54
C THR A 595 -38.91 30.14 43.86
N GLU A 596 -39.73 29.11 43.65
CA GLU A 596 -40.36 28.43 44.79
C GLU A 596 -40.79 26.97 44.49
N THR A 597 -40.64 26.13 45.51
CA THR A 597 -41.32 24.83 45.78
C THR A 597 -41.66 23.86 44.63
N CYS A 598 -40.88 22.77 44.52
CA CYS A 598 -41.44 21.46 44.18
C CYS A 598 -40.64 20.34 44.88
N VAL A 599 -41.16 19.83 46.01
CA VAL A 599 -40.69 18.63 46.72
C VAL A 599 -41.81 17.60 46.66
N ASP A 600 -41.45 16.33 46.46
CA ASP A 600 -42.31 15.15 46.43
C ASP A 600 -43.53 15.17 45.48
N CYS A 601 -43.41 14.43 44.38
CA CYS A 601 -44.29 13.26 44.23
C CYS A 601 -43.56 12.13 43.49
N GLN A 602 -44.00 10.88 43.70
CA GLN A 602 -43.21 9.68 43.42
C GLN A 602 -43.87 8.74 42.39
N LYS A 603 -43.02 7.89 41.80
CA LYS A 603 -43.23 6.46 41.47
C LYS A 603 -44.51 5.98 40.75
N GLU A 604 -44.23 5.10 39.78
CA GLU A 604 -44.98 3.87 39.45
C GLU A 604 -46.38 3.98 38.81
N ILE A 605 -46.41 3.60 37.53
CA ILE A 605 -47.62 3.40 36.73
C ILE A 605 -48.16 1.98 36.98
N SER A 606 -49.44 1.84 37.34
CA SER A 606 -50.23 0.62 37.10
C SER A 606 -51.75 0.87 37.17
N THR A 607 -52.38 0.87 36.00
CA THR A 607 -53.74 0.38 35.67
C THR A 607 -54.74 0.06 36.80
N HIS A 608 -55.95 0.66 36.75
CA HIS A 608 -57.17 -0.06 36.31
C HIS A 608 -58.45 0.82 36.17
N VAL A 609 -59.11 0.72 34.99
CA VAL A 609 -60.57 0.54 34.73
C VAL A 609 -61.64 1.51 35.29
N GLU A 610 -62.27 2.21 34.32
CA GLU A 610 -63.71 2.56 34.14
C GLU A 610 -64.45 3.63 35.00
N PRO A 611 -65.56 4.24 34.47
CA PRO A 611 -66.19 5.48 34.99
C PRO A 611 -67.57 5.22 35.66
N PRO A 612 -68.39 6.23 36.09
CA PRO A 612 -69.19 7.08 35.18
C PRO A 612 -69.56 8.52 35.67
N GLU A 613 -70.29 9.25 34.79
CA GLU A 613 -71.38 10.25 35.06
C GLU A 613 -71.13 11.60 35.81
N ASN A 614 -71.59 12.69 35.17
CA ASN A 614 -72.37 13.87 35.65
C ASN A 614 -71.90 14.66 36.92
N ASP A 615 -72.07 15.98 37.08
CA ASP A 615 -72.67 17.13 36.35
C ASP A 615 -72.03 18.44 36.96
N GLU A 616 -72.26 19.71 36.58
CA GLU A 616 -73.28 20.33 35.72
C GLU A 616 -72.72 21.50 34.84
N LYS A 617 -72.66 22.76 35.33
CA LYS A 617 -72.08 23.96 34.66
C LYS A 617 -71.50 24.95 35.69
N GLU A 618 -70.55 25.81 35.26
CA GLU A 618 -70.76 27.28 35.26
C GLU A 618 -69.74 28.00 34.35
N GLU A 619 -70.14 29.14 33.76
CA GLU A 619 -69.30 29.95 32.86
C GLU A 619 -68.60 31.08 33.62
N ILE A 620 -67.27 31.13 33.57
CA ILE A 620 -66.51 32.39 33.71
C ILE A 620 -65.47 32.43 32.59
N ALA A 621 -65.67 33.33 31.62
CA ALA A 621 -64.71 33.60 30.57
C ALA A 621 -63.75 34.72 31.01
N GLU A 622 -62.55 34.36 31.44
CA GLU A 622 -61.41 35.29 31.49
C GLU A 622 -60.51 35.07 30.25
N GLU A 623 -60.43 36.09 29.39
CA GLU A 623 -59.64 36.05 28.17
C GLU A 623 -58.13 36.16 28.48
N LEU A 624 -57.47 35.01 28.68
CA LEU A 624 -56.02 34.92 28.55
C LEU A 624 -55.64 34.78 27.06
N PRO A 625 -54.77 35.64 26.51
CA PRO A 625 -54.42 35.61 25.09
C PRO A 625 -53.52 34.41 24.80
N VAL A 626 -54.12 33.32 24.29
CA VAL A 626 -53.38 32.17 23.75
C VAL A 626 -52.71 32.60 22.44
N VAL A 627 -51.49 33.11 22.56
CA VAL A 627 -50.56 33.22 21.44
C VAL A 627 -50.06 31.81 21.15
N GLU A 628 -50.61 31.18 20.10
CA GLU A 628 -50.05 29.96 19.51
C GLU A 628 -48.67 30.27 18.92
N ASP A 629 -47.64 30.23 19.77
CA ASP A 629 -46.28 30.56 19.37
C ASP A 629 -45.73 29.43 18.50
N LYS A 630 -45.72 29.65 17.18
CA LYS A 630 -45.44 28.61 16.17
C LYS A 630 -44.10 27.92 16.39
N THR A 631 -43.11 28.65 16.88
CA THR A 631 -41.79 28.11 17.25
C THR A 631 -41.87 27.08 18.38
N ALA A 632 -42.85 27.18 19.29
CA ALA A 632 -43.11 26.16 20.31
C ALA A 632 -43.73 24.89 19.70
N SER A 633 -44.64 25.01 18.71
CA SER A 633 -45.16 23.85 17.97
C SER A 633 -44.04 23.15 17.21
N GLU A 634 -43.25 23.90 16.44
CA GLU A 634 -42.11 23.39 15.66
C GLU A 634 -41.09 22.64 16.55
N ILE A 635 -40.90 23.10 17.80
CA ILE A 635 -40.09 22.41 18.81
C ILE A 635 -40.73 21.10 19.28
N LEU A 636 -42.05 21.07 19.52
CA LEU A 636 -42.77 19.86 19.95
C LEU A 636 -42.83 18.80 18.83
N ASP A 637 -43.01 19.24 17.59
CA ASP A 637 -42.99 18.38 16.39
C ASP A 637 -41.61 17.73 16.22
N LEU A 638 -40.52 18.52 16.27
CA LEU A 638 -39.14 18.00 16.23
C LEU A 638 -38.80 17.09 17.42
N LEU A 639 -39.30 17.38 18.63
CA LEU A 639 -39.10 16.53 19.80
C LEU A 639 -39.86 15.19 19.67
N THR A 640 -40.96 15.16 18.92
CA THR A 640 -41.69 13.93 18.60
C THR A 640 -40.94 13.13 17.53
N GLU A 641 -40.45 13.77 16.47
CA GLU A 641 -39.59 13.15 15.45
C GLU A 641 -38.33 12.50 16.07
N ILE A 642 -37.62 13.23 16.94
CA ILE A 642 -36.43 12.74 17.68
C ILE A 642 -36.77 11.58 18.63
N LYS A 643 -37.99 11.55 19.18
CA LYS A 643 -38.44 10.48 20.08
C LYS A 643 -38.68 9.19 19.29
N ASP A 644 -39.42 9.26 18.19
CA ASP A 644 -39.79 8.10 17.38
C ASP A 644 -38.55 7.48 16.69
N CYS A 645 -37.52 8.27 16.41
CA CYS A 645 -36.21 7.78 15.95
C CYS A 645 -35.48 6.83 16.92
N LYS A 646 -35.89 6.70 18.20
CA LYS A 646 -35.25 5.76 19.14
C LYS A 646 -35.68 4.31 18.93
N ASP A 647 -36.93 4.06 18.54
CA ASP A 647 -37.50 2.72 18.52
C ASP A 647 -36.99 1.88 17.32
N ALA A 648 -36.42 2.54 16.31
CA ALA A 648 -35.72 1.89 15.20
C ALA A 648 -34.37 1.24 15.58
N CYS A 649 -33.85 1.48 16.79
CA CYS A 649 -32.47 1.13 17.18
C CYS A 649 -32.37 -0.09 18.12
N ILE A 650 -33.31 -1.03 18.03
CA ILE A 650 -33.24 -2.31 18.75
C ILE A 650 -32.23 -3.23 18.06
N ILE A 651 -31.01 -3.28 18.59
CA ILE A 651 -29.97 -4.21 18.15
C ILE A 651 -30.35 -5.64 18.57
N GLU A 652 -30.77 -6.49 17.62
CA GLU A 652 -30.77 -7.93 17.84
C GLU A 652 -29.33 -8.41 18.10
N PRO A 653 -29.05 -9.12 19.22
CA PRO A 653 -27.71 -9.56 19.56
C PRO A 653 -27.33 -10.82 18.76
N ASN A 654 -27.15 -10.68 17.44
CA ASN A 654 -26.65 -11.73 16.55
C ASN A 654 -25.14 -12.00 16.72
N PHE A 655 -24.74 -12.23 17.98
CA PHE A 655 -23.40 -12.64 18.37
C PHE A 655 -23.24 -14.15 18.16
N HIS A 656 -22.76 -14.55 16.98
CA HIS A 656 -22.45 -15.94 16.68
C HIS A 656 -20.95 -16.21 16.93
N PRO A 657 -20.59 -17.03 17.94
CA PRO A 657 -19.19 -17.24 18.30
C PRO A 657 -18.42 -17.95 17.18
N CYS A 658 -17.31 -17.32 16.78
CA CYS A 658 -16.30 -17.87 15.89
C CYS A 658 -15.79 -19.23 16.40
N PRO A 659 -16.01 -20.36 15.70
CA PRO A 659 -15.63 -21.68 16.20
C PRO A 659 -14.12 -21.87 16.43
N TRP A 660 -13.29 -21.02 15.80
CA TRP A 660 -11.82 -21.10 15.82
C TRP A 660 -11.16 -19.91 16.54
N CYS A 661 -11.94 -18.95 17.07
CA CYS A 661 -11.38 -17.75 17.72
C CYS A 661 -12.16 -17.38 18.99
N SER A 662 -11.77 -18.01 20.10
CA SER A 662 -12.40 -17.98 21.42
C SER A 662 -12.23 -16.65 22.18
N GLY A 663 -12.76 -15.56 21.63
CA GLY A 663 -13.19 -14.38 22.40
C GLY A 663 -12.11 -13.60 23.16
N ARG A 664 -10.82 -13.73 22.83
CA ARG A 664 -9.77 -12.88 23.42
C ARG A 664 -9.57 -11.62 22.60
N LEU A 665 -9.95 -10.48 23.18
CA LEU A 665 -9.48 -9.17 22.76
C LEU A 665 -7.94 -9.16 22.81
N ILE A 666 -7.31 -8.79 21.69
CA ILE A 666 -5.90 -8.39 21.68
C ILE A 666 -5.88 -6.95 22.19
N THR A 667 -5.52 -6.77 23.45
CA THR A 667 -5.19 -5.45 23.99
C THR A 667 -3.86 -5.00 23.40
N VAL A 668 -3.89 -3.86 22.71
CA VAL A 668 -2.72 -3.02 22.43
C VAL A 668 -2.61 -1.98 23.54
#